data_AF-A0A949L1F5-F1
#
_entry.id   AF-A0A949L1F5-F1
#
_cell.length_a   1.000
_cell.length_b   1.000
_cell.length_c   1.000
_cell.angle_alpha   90.00
_cell.angle_beta   90.00
_cell.angle_gamma   90.00
#
_symmetry.space_group_name_H-M   'P 1'
#
loop_
_entity.id
_entity.type
_entity.pdbx_description
1 polymer ?
#
loop_
_entity_poly.entity_id
_entity_poly.type
_entity_poly.pdbx_seq_one_letter_code
_entity_poly.pdbx_strand_id
1 'polypeptide(L)'
;MDSKRYEEERLTRILFDYYKYKFRSTDFDLIVVSDNHAYDFINQHGPQLFPNVPVVFCGVNDVAPEAVPTRDRMTGVLEEFDVLENIAMAMRFHPGKKRLVVIGDQSLTGVAIANQVRARVPELPGDMQVEFLDDFSLEELIGRVQAASEDSIFFFIPFYKDVGEGVYSAQDLLEIVWSTTGVPLYGAWEFLLGHGLVGGKMVSGFAHGHAVAEMGLRVLGGESPASIPVISSPEEPPKFDYQVLMQLGINQKLLPPDSIVVNGPSPFYSINRHQFWTIIISLLILSMVLVILVINIWERKQIEIRIKNQLSFLRTLMDTLPLPIYFTERNGTIAGINRAFGQWFGLSWDSDEDLKTLKSGQFDARFSPLFDRRMDSYETRIPHSDGSMRPTVLHKATYADALGENAGIVGVIYDISDRKLAEDNLRAAEEKYRTIFENSALGIFQTTPDGSWIVANPALARMLGYAGPEELIENNPNISTLYYQQSDRERVVEMYHKTRGSIEFEVLFRTREGAVITANLNARGVRGAGDEFSHFEGFVEDITDRKAAELALAASESMLQLVLDTIPQLVHWKDRRFHILGANRNFLAYVGETEMSAILGKTYAEIVHNAHEVEEIRRLDAQVFLSNEPCYRLRLETRNAAGEGMWLLVNKVPLHGPHGEVVGILSTAEDITQTMNLEKQLLQSQKMEAIGTLAGGIAHDFNNILTSIMNSTELAMEDIPDDSLVWKDLERSLKAAVRGSGLIKQILTFSRPTQEGFVPTDLREVVAEAITLIRVSMPRNISVSSTIEEDLHLCLADPTQVHQIVMNLATNAFQALGERGGHISFRLGRMVLDRDDAQLGNLAPGVYSRLTIEDDGPGIDEAIQDKIYDPFFTTKGKGEGTGLGLAVVHGIVRNHGGEIWLVSTPGFTRFDILLPTMNELCLLPGECVSAAVTGSEHLAFIEDDEDQLTLIPRVLEQLGYTVHSFQNPADAVSVICGDGLPLDLVITDYDMPGMNGFDVAGLLRECRPELPVIMVSGRKQAQEFIGQTDNIKFFLSKPYNKDMVGRAIRDVLDKEV
;
A
#
# COMPACT_ATOMS: atom_id res chain seq x y z
N MET A 1 25.61 40.76 -10.90
CA MET A 1 25.54 42.21 -10.60
C MET A 1 24.36 42.42 -9.68
N ASP A 2 24.58 42.72 -8.40
CA ASP A 2 23.47 43.03 -7.47
C ASP A 2 23.16 44.54 -7.51
N SER A 3 22.92 45.06 -8.72
CA SER A 3 22.70 46.50 -8.95
C SER A 3 21.36 47.00 -8.42
N LYS A 4 20.44 46.09 -8.07
CA LYS A 4 19.13 46.44 -7.49
C LYS A 4 19.22 46.78 -6.00
N ARG A 5 20.29 46.36 -5.30
CA ARG A 5 20.48 46.62 -3.85
C ARG A 5 21.51 47.69 -3.52
N TYR A 6 22.41 48.06 -4.44
CA TYR A 6 23.56 48.93 -4.16
C TYR A 6 23.68 50.09 -5.17
N GLU A 7 24.23 51.24 -4.75
CA GLU A 7 24.42 52.42 -5.61
C GLU A 7 25.23 52.10 -6.88
N GLU A 8 24.60 52.40 -8.02
CA GLU A 8 25.01 51.91 -9.34
C GLU A 8 26.37 52.44 -9.82
N GLU A 9 26.68 53.71 -9.60
CA GLU A 9 27.95 54.31 -10.06
C GLU A 9 29.19 53.72 -9.37
N ARG A 10 29.10 53.48 -8.06
CA ARG A 10 30.21 52.93 -7.29
C ARG A 10 30.40 51.45 -7.58
N LEU A 11 29.31 50.69 -7.64
CA LEU A 11 29.34 49.26 -7.96
C LEU A 11 29.89 49.01 -9.36
N THR A 12 29.46 49.81 -10.35
CA THR A 12 29.91 49.72 -11.75
C THR A 12 31.42 49.89 -11.88
N ARG A 13 32.02 50.89 -11.20
CA ARG A 13 33.48 51.07 -11.22
C ARG A 13 34.23 49.90 -10.59
N ILE A 14 33.76 49.41 -9.44
CA ILE A 14 34.39 48.27 -8.75
C ILE A 14 34.32 47.02 -9.63
N LEU A 15 33.16 46.76 -10.24
CA LEU A 15 32.97 45.62 -11.14
C LEU A 15 33.82 45.72 -12.39
N PHE A 16 33.97 46.92 -12.96
CA PHE A 16 34.88 47.15 -14.08
C PHE A 16 36.32 46.79 -13.72
N ASP A 17 36.85 47.33 -12.62
CA ASP A 17 38.22 47.06 -12.18
C ASP A 17 38.42 45.57 -11.83
N TYR A 18 37.43 44.98 -11.17
CA TYR A 18 37.46 43.57 -10.81
C TYR A 18 37.43 42.65 -12.04
N TYR A 19 36.51 42.87 -12.99
CA TYR A 19 36.44 42.06 -14.21
C TYR A 19 37.67 42.25 -15.09
N LYS A 20 38.21 43.47 -15.18
CA LYS A 20 39.46 43.74 -15.88
C LYS A 20 40.63 42.94 -15.28
N TYR A 21 40.69 42.81 -13.95
CA TYR A 21 41.72 42.01 -13.29
C TYR A 21 41.47 40.51 -13.41
N LYS A 22 40.24 40.06 -13.11
CA LYS A 22 39.84 38.65 -13.08
C LYS A 22 39.97 37.99 -14.44
N PHE A 23 39.56 38.68 -15.50
CA PHE A 23 39.48 38.11 -16.85
C PHE A 23 40.64 38.52 -17.76
N ARG A 24 41.72 39.08 -17.21
CA ARG A 24 42.90 39.51 -18.00
C ARG A 24 43.57 38.40 -18.82
N SER A 25 43.35 37.14 -18.45
CA SER A 25 43.95 35.94 -19.03
C SER A 25 42.91 34.91 -19.46
N THR A 26 41.67 35.35 -19.68
CA THR A 26 40.57 34.48 -20.09
C THR A 26 39.97 35.04 -21.37
N ASP A 27 40.08 34.27 -22.45
CA ASP A 27 39.42 34.58 -23.71
C ASP A 27 38.01 33.97 -23.70
N PHE A 28 37.03 34.72 -24.19
CA PHE A 28 35.63 34.29 -24.27
C PHE A 28 35.19 34.28 -25.72
N ASP A 29 34.52 33.20 -26.14
CA ASP A 29 33.96 33.09 -27.49
C ASP A 29 32.61 33.80 -27.62
N LEU A 30 31.88 33.98 -26.51
CA LEU A 30 30.56 34.61 -26.48
C LEU A 30 30.28 35.20 -25.09
N ILE A 31 29.62 36.36 -25.06
CA ILE A 31 29.10 36.95 -23.81
C ILE A 31 27.57 36.97 -23.89
N VAL A 32 26.94 36.39 -22.88
CA VAL A 32 25.48 36.47 -22.71
C VAL A 32 25.16 37.48 -21.62
N VAL A 33 24.22 38.38 -21.89
CA VAL A 33 23.85 39.47 -21.00
C VAL A 33 22.36 39.40 -20.68
N SER A 34 22.01 39.49 -19.40
CA SER A 34 20.63 39.43 -18.93
C SER A 34 20.34 40.65 -18.07
N ASP A 35 19.19 41.31 -18.28
CA ASP A 35 18.72 42.52 -17.58
C ASP A 35 19.39 43.84 -18.08
N ASN A 36 18.68 44.96 -17.91
CA ASN A 36 19.06 46.31 -18.36
C ASN A 36 20.42 46.75 -17.82
N HIS A 37 20.69 46.53 -16.53
CA HIS A 37 21.95 46.97 -15.91
C HIS A 37 23.18 46.28 -16.51
N ALA A 38 23.07 44.98 -16.80
CA ALA A 38 24.17 44.24 -17.40
C ALA A 38 24.37 44.66 -18.87
N TYR A 39 23.28 44.94 -19.58
CA TYR A 39 23.29 45.47 -20.93
C TYR A 39 24.00 46.84 -21.00
N ASP A 40 23.62 47.77 -20.12
CA ASP A 40 24.24 49.09 -20.04
C ASP A 40 25.73 49.02 -19.68
N PHE A 41 26.09 48.15 -18.74
CA PHE A 41 27.48 47.92 -18.37
C PHE A 41 28.33 47.42 -19.55
N ILE A 42 27.86 46.41 -20.28
CA ILE A 42 28.58 45.87 -21.45
C ILE A 42 28.58 46.86 -22.61
N ASN A 43 27.56 47.71 -22.73
CA ASN A 43 27.54 48.77 -23.72
C ASN A 43 28.58 49.86 -23.41
N GLN A 44 28.76 50.23 -22.13
CA GLN A 44 29.71 51.25 -21.70
C GLN A 44 31.15 50.75 -21.61
N HIS A 45 31.37 49.58 -21.01
CA HIS A 45 32.70 49.05 -20.66
C HIS A 45 33.14 47.83 -21.49
N GLY A 46 32.21 47.16 -22.16
CA GLY A 46 32.48 45.93 -22.91
C GLY A 46 33.61 46.03 -23.95
N PRO A 47 33.74 47.11 -24.75
CA PRO A 47 34.85 47.22 -25.71
C PRO A 47 36.25 47.25 -25.07
N GLN A 48 36.35 47.66 -23.80
CA GLN A 48 37.61 47.69 -23.06
C GLN A 48 37.90 46.38 -22.30
N LEU A 49 36.85 45.72 -21.81
CA LEU A 49 36.95 44.46 -21.06
C LEU A 49 37.09 43.24 -21.98
N PHE A 50 36.32 43.22 -23.07
CA PHE A 50 36.17 42.06 -23.96
C PHE A 50 36.24 42.51 -25.42
N PRO A 51 37.45 42.86 -25.90
CA PRO A 51 37.63 43.30 -27.28
C PRO A 51 37.30 42.16 -28.25
N ASN A 52 36.53 42.45 -29.30
CA ASN A 52 36.13 41.52 -30.38
C ASN A 52 35.27 40.31 -29.98
N VAL A 53 34.79 40.23 -28.73
CA VAL A 53 33.87 39.16 -28.30
C VAL A 53 32.43 39.52 -28.67
N PRO A 54 31.68 38.63 -29.34
CA PRO A 54 30.28 38.85 -29.66
C PRO A 54 29.41 38.77 -28.40
N VAL A 55 28.30 39.52 -28.41
CA VAL A 55 27.39 39.66 -27.27
C VAL A 55 25.97 39.31 -27.70
N VAL A 56 25.31 38.44 -26.94
CA VAL A 56 23.88 38.16 -27.07
C VAL A 56 23.16 38.59 -25.81
N PHE A 57 22.08 39.36 -25.92
CA PHE A 57 21.33 39.86 -24.76
C PHE A 57 19.89 39.32 -24.67
N CYS A 58 19.36 39.22 -23.45
CA CYS A 58 17.94 38.97 -23.14
C CYS A 58 17.45 39.80 -21.94
N GLY A 59 16.12 39.91 -21.78
CA GLY A 59 15.51 40.56 -20.61
C GLY A 59 15.76 42.06 -20.55
N VAL A 60 15.95 42.71 -21.70
CA VAL A 60 16.20 44.15 -21.80
C VAL A 60 14.90 44.87 -22.15
N ASN A 61 14.49 45.78 -21.28
CA ASN A 61 13.24 46.55 -21.35
C ASN A 61 13.50 48.00 -21.82
N ASP A 62 12.49 48.64 -22.43
CA ASP A 62 12.46 50.09 -22.75
C ASP A 62 13.58 50.59 -23.69
N VAL A 63 14.12 49.71 -24.54
CA VAL A 63 15.09 50.07 -25.59
C VAL A 63 14.40 49.95 -26.94
N ALA A 64 14.25 51.08 -27.64
CA ALA A 64 13.72 51.06 -29.00
C ALA A 64 14.61 50.17 -29.89
N PRO A 65 14.05 49.32 -30.77
CA PRO A 65 14.82 48.47 -31.68
C PRO A 65 15.84 49.27 -32.51
N GLU A 66 15.51 50.51 -32.86
CA GLU A 66 16.38 51.43 -33.61
C GLU A 66 17.47 52.10 -32.73
N ALA A 67 17.30 52.07 -31.40
CA ALA A 67 18.23 52.63 -30.43
C ALA A 67 19.23 51.60 -29.89
N VAL A 68 19.02 50.30 -30.14
CA VAL A 68 20.05 49.27 -29.93
C VAL A 68 21.22 49.64 -30.84
N PRO A 69 22.38 50.06 -30.30
CA PRO A 69 23.49 50.44 -31.15
C PRO A 69 23.89 49.19 -31.91
N THR A 70 23.60 49.17 -33.21
CA THR A 70 24.13 48.21 -34.19
C THR A 70 25.65 48.36 -34.21
N ARG A 71 26.30 47.84 -33.18
CA ARG A 71 27.71 47.52 -33.14
C ARG A 71 27.79 46.14 -33.77
N ASP A 72 28.74 45.94 -34.68
CA ASP A 72 28.96 44.68 -35.42
C ASP A 72 29.08 43.40 -34.54
N ARG A 73 29.05 43.55 -33.22
CA ARG A 73 29.24 42.51 -32.20
C ARG A 73 28.00 42.17 -31.36
N MET A 74 26.82 42.77 -31.55
CA MET A 74 25.67 42.55 -30.63
C MET A 74 24.38 42.15 -31.35
N THR A 75 23.68 41.16 -30.80
CA THR A 75 22.31 40.74 -31.17
C THR A 75 21.55 40.29 -29.92
N GLY A 76 20.25 40.02 -29.99
CA GLY A 76 19.52 39.58 -28.80
C GLY A 76 18.00 39.63 -28.91
N VAL A 77 17.37 39.45 -27.76
CA VAL A 77 15.92 39.42 -27.56
C VAL A 77 15.53 40.58 -26.65
N LEU A 78 14.66 41.46 -27.13
CA LEU A 78 14.07 42.53 -26.33
C LEU A 78 12.86 42.00 -25.55
N GLU A 79 12.72 42.46 -24.31
CA GLU A 79 11.58 42.17 -23.45
C GLU A 79 10.47 43.21 -23.69
N GLU A 80 9.66 42.93 -24.72
CA GLU A 80 8.42 43.65 -24.96
C GLU A 80 7.23 42.75 -24.59
N PHE A 81 6.32 43.29 -23.78
CA PHE A 81 5.05 42.64 -23.47
C PHE A 81 3.88 43.40 -24.07
N ASP A 82 2.87 42.63 -24.49
CA ASP A 82 1.71 43.13 -25.21
C ASP A 82 0.56 43.47 -24.24
N VAL A 83 0.67 44.64 -23.64
CA VAL A 83 -0.34 45.17 -22.71
C VAL A 83 -1.70 45.31 -23.40
N LEU A 84 -1.70 45.79 -24.63
CA LEU A 84 -2.94 46.08 -25.37
C LEU A 84 -3.69 44.80 -25.71
N GLU A 85 -2.98 43.76 -26.16
CA GLU A 85 -3.60 42.47 -26.45
C GLU A 85 -4.16 41.83 -25.17
N ASN A 86 -3.44 41.90 -24.05
CA ASN A 86 -3.91 41.40 -22.76
C ASN A 86 -5.15 42.15 -22.24
N ILE A 87 -5.17 43.48 -22.33
CA ILE A 87 -6.34 44.28 -21.94
C ILE A 87 -7.51 44.02 -22.89
N ALA A 88 -7.28 43.93 -24.19
CA ALA A 88 -8.32 43.60 -25.17
C ALA A 88 -8.95 42.22 -24.90
N MET A 89 -8.13 41.22 -24.53
CA MET A 89 -8.61 39.91 -24.08
C MET A 89 -9.43 40.02 -22.78
N ALA A 90 -8.95 40.77 -21.80
CA ALA A 90 -9.67 41.00 -20.55
C ALA A 90 -11.06 41.64 -20.78
N MET A 91 -11.14 42.64 -21.67
CA MET A 91 -12.40 43.27 -22.05
C MET A 91 -13.32 42.32 -22.82
N ARG A 92 -12.76 41.46 -23.68
CA ARG A 92 -13.54 40.44 -24.40
C ARG A 92 -14.13 39.39 -23.45
N PHE A 93 -13.39 38.96 -22.43
CA PHE A 93 -13.88 38.01 -21.43
C PHE A 93 -14.85 38.67 -20.45
N HIS A 94 -14.72 39.98 -20.22
CA HIS A 94 -15.55 40.75 -19.29
C HIS A 94 -16.10 42.05 -19.90
N PRO A 95 -17.05 41.96 -20.85
CA PRO A 95 -17.54 43.12 -21.62
C PRO A 95 -18.30 44.16 -20.77
N GLY A 96 -18.69 43.81 -19.54
CA GLY A 96 -19.38 44.71 -18.62
C GLY A 96 -18.47 45.54 -17.72
N LYS A 97 -17.16 45.28 -17.72
CA LYS A 97 -16.19 45.92 -16.82
C LYS A 97 -15.53 47.14 -17.47
N LYS A 98 -15.60 48.31 -16.84
CA LYS A 98 -15.10 49.58 -17.40
C LYS A 98 -13.96 50.23 -16.63
N ARG A 99 -13.50 49.64 -15.52
CA ARG A 99 -12.39 50.18 -14.73
C ARG A 99 -11.18 49.25 -14.76
N LEU A 100 -10.02 49.77 -15.15
CA LEU A 100 -8.73 49.08 -15.08
C LEU A 100 -7.91 49.66 -13.93
N VAL A 101 -7.48 48.82 -13.00
CA VAL A 101 -6.58 49.22 -11.92
C VAL A 101 -5.24 48.52 -12.12
N VAL A 102 -4.20 49.29 -12.38
CA VAL A 102 -2.83 48.80 -12.54
C VAL A 102 -2.17 48.83 -11.16
N ILE A 103 -1.69 47.67 -10.70
CA ILE A 103 -1.07 47.48 -9.39
C ILE A 103 0.43 47.30 -9.60
N GLY A 104 1.24 48.24 -9.13
CA GLY A 104 2.70 48.19 -9.22
C GLY A 104 3.38 48.85 -8.01
N ASP A 105 4.68 49.13 -8.11
CA ASP A 105 5.46 49.81 -7.08
C ASP A 105 6.28 50.97 -7.65
N GLN A 106 7.06 51.64 -6.78
CA GLN A 106 7.98 52.71 -7.16
C GLN A 106 9.39 52.22 -7.53
N SER A 107 9.61 50.93 -7.77
CA SER A 107 10.90 50.45 -8.25
C SER A 107 11.17 50.98 -9.66
N LEU A 108 12.45 51.10 -10.05
CA LEU A 108 12.82 51.52 -11.41
C LEU A 108 12.16 50.64 -12.48
N THR A 109 12.12 49.32 -12.24
CA THR A 109 11.46 48.35 -13.13
C THR A 109 9.94 48.52 -13.13
N GLY A 110 9.30 48.65 -11.95
CA GLY A 110 7.86 48.86 -11.83
C GLY A 110 7.39 50.15 -12.48
N VAL A 111 8.15 51.24 -12.32
CA VAL A 111 7.89 52.55 -12.95
C VAL A 111 8.08 52.47 -14.46
N ALA A 112 9.10 51.78 -14.96
CA ALA A 112 9.31 51.58 -16.40
C ALA A 112 8.13 50.84 -17.03
N ILE A 113 7.69 49.73 -16.42
CA ILE A 113 6.52 48.96 -16.85
C ILE A 113 5.24 49.81 -16.79
N ALA A 114 5.01 50.52 -15.70
CA ALA A 114 3.84 51.39 -15.54
C ALA A 114 3.83 52.52 -16.59
N ASN A 115 4.98 53.06 -16.96
CA ASN A 115 5.12 54.05 -18.02
C ASN A 115 4.79 53.47 -19.40
N GLN A 116 5.20 52.23 -19.69
CA GLN A 116 4.82 51.54 -20.94
C GLN A 116 3.31 51.32 -21.01
N VAL A 117 2.66 50.94 -19.90
CA VAL A 117 1.19 50.85 -19.83
C VAL A 117 0.58 52.24 -20.06
N ARG A 118 1.07 53.27 -19.37
CA ARG A 118 0.59 54.66 -19.45
C ARG A 118 0.70 55.26 -20.85
N ALA A 119 1.76 54.93 -21.59
CA ALA A 119 1.96 55.36 -22.96
C ALA A 119 0.90 54.78 -23.92
N ARG A 120 0.38 53.59 -23.61
CA ARG A 120 -0.63 52.88 -24.41
C ARG A 120 -2.08 53.13 -23.95
N VAL A 121 -2.29 53.81 -22.81
CA VAL A 121 -3.64 54.19 -22.32
C VAL A 121 -4.49 54.95 -23.36
N PRO A 122 -3.96 55.91 -24.15
CA PRO A 122 -4.75 56.63 -25.15
C PRO A 122 -5.32 55.75 -26.29
N GLU A 123 -4.76 54.55 -26.47
CA GLU A 123 -5.19 53.58 -27.49
C GLU A 123 -6.31 52.67 -26.97
N LEU A 124 -6.63 52.72 -25.67
CA LEU A 124 -7.74 51.98 -25.08
C LEU A 124 -9.10 52.57 -25.47
N PRO A 125 -10.18 51.76 -25.49
CA PRO A 125 -11.53 52.24 -25.75
C PRO A 125 -11.91 53.38 -24.78
N GLY A 126 -12.46 54.47 -25.32
CA GLY A 126 -12.64 55.74 -24.59
C GLY A 126 -13.61 55.73 -23.40
N ASP A 127 -14.24 54.59 -23.07
CA ASP A 127 -15.07 54.41 -21.89
C ASP A 127 -14.36 53.68 -20.73
N MET A 128 -13.09 53.29 -20.88
CA MET A 128 -12.30 52.63 -19.84
C MET A 128 -11.61 53.64 -18.90
N GLN A 129 -11.89 53.56 -17.61
CA GLN A 129 -11.22 54.35 -16.57
C GLN A 129 -9.97 53.61 -16.09
N VAL A 130 -8.79 54.23 -16.21
CA VAL A 130 -7.52 53.64 -15.76
C VAL A 130 -7.04 54.32 -14.48
N GLU A 131 -6.76 53.53 -13.46
CA GLU A 131 -6.16 53.95 -12.19
C GLU A 131 -4.81 53.25 -12.00
N PHE A 132 -3.82 53.99 -11.52
CA PHE A 132 -2.49 53.49 -11.21
C PHE A 132 -2.30 53.50 -9.70
N LEU A 133 -2.03 52.33 -9.12
CA LEU A 133 -1.63 52.16 -7.74
C LEU A 133 -0.12 51.91 -7.75
N ASP A 134 0.64 52.89 -7.28
CA ASP A 134 2.11 52.91 -7.38
C ASP A 134 2.78 53.07 -6.00
N ASP A 135 2.06 53.56 -4.98
CA ASP A 135 2.56 53.86 -3.63
C ASP A 135 1.51 53.52 -2.56
N PHE A 136 1.76 52.45 -1.80
CA PHE A 136 0.84 51.94 -0.79
C PHE A 136 1.58 51.07 0.22
N SER A 137 1.06 50.87 1.43
CA SER A 137 1.50 49.79 2.36
C SER A 137 0.83 48.45 2.00
N LEU A 138 1.25 47.31 2.58
CA LEU A 138 0.55 46.03 2.33
C LEU A 138 -0.90 46.08 2.84
N GLU A 139 -1.12 46.67 4.01
CA GLU A 139 -2.46 46.88 4.57
C GLU A 139 -3.32 47.81 3.68
N GLU A 140 -2.73 48.87 3.12
CA GLU A 140 -3.43 49.77 2.20
C GLU A 140 -3.78 49.08 0.88
N LEU A 141 -2.89 48.24 0.35
CA LEU A 141 -3.17 47.44 -0.84
C LEU A 141 -4.37 46.52 -0.62
N ILE A 142 -4.37 45.75 0.46
CA ILE A 142 -5.46 44.85 0.83
C ILE A 142 -6.77 45.64 0.98
N GLY A 143 -6.72 46.78 1.68
CA GLY A 143 -7.89 47.65 1.86
C GLY A 143 -8.46 48.17 0.54
N ARG A 144 -7.62 48.61 -0.40
CA ARG A 144 -8.06 49.08 -1.73
C ARG A 144 -8.57 47.96 -2.62
N VAL A 145 -7.95 46.79 -2.55
CA VAL A 145 -8.37 45.58 -3.27
C VAL A 145 -9.74 45.11 -2.80
N GLN A 146 -10.02 45.15 -1.48
CA GLN A 146 -11.33 44.84 -0.92
C GLN A 146 -12.41 45.88 -1.25
N ALA A 147 -12.04 47.16 -1.30
CA ALA A 147 -12.94 48.26 -1.64
C ALA A 147 -13.17 48.43 -3.16
N ALA A 148 -12.51 47.63 -4.01
CA ALA A 148 -12.64 47.75 -5.45
C ALA A 148 -14.06 47.34 -5.92
N SER A 149 -14.63 48.16 -6.80
CA SER A 149 -15.94 47.89 -7.38
C SER A 149 -15.93 46.63 -8.25
N GLU A 150 -17.06 45.91 -8.31
CA GLU A 150 -17.22 44.75 -9.21
C GLU A 150 -17.03 45.07 -10.70
N ASP A 151 -17.09 46.35 -11.08
CA ASP A 151 -16.80 46.87 -12.44
C ASP A 151 -15.29 46.93 -12.79
N SER A 152 -14.42 46.52 -11.86
CA SER A 152 -12.96 46.61 -12.03
C SER A 152 -12.34 45.37 -12.65
N ILE A 153 -11.22 45.57 -13.34
CA ILE A 153 -10.23 44.59 -13.81
C ILE A 153 -8.88 45.03 -13.21
N PHE A 154 -8.11 44.09 -12.68
CA PHE A 154 -6.79 44.37 -12.16
C PHE A 154 -5.71 43.93 -13.15
N PHE A 155 -4.68 44.76 -13.31
CA PHE A 155 -3.46 44.42 -14.04
C PHE A 155 -2.27 44.50 -13.10
N PHE A 156 -1.64 43.36 -12.83
CA PHE A 156 -0.58 43.25 -11.85
C PHE A 156 0.80 43.34 -12.50
N ILE A 157 1.64 44.24 -11.96
CA ILE A 157 3.06 44.40 -12.28
C ILE A 157 3.85 43.71 -11.17
N PRO A 158 4.86 42.88 -11.47
CA PRO A 158 5.66 42.22 -10.45
C PRO A 158 6.50 43.23 -9.66
N PHE A 159 6.38 43.20 -8.34
CA PHE A 159 7.22 43.95 -7.40
C PHE A 159 7.49 43.15 -6.13
N TYR A 160 8.51 43.57 -5.37
CA TYR A 160 8.90 42.97 -4.09
C TYR A 160 8.63 43.98 -2.98
N LYS A 161 8.23 43.49 -1.80
CA LYS A 161 7.94 44.39 -0.68
C LYS A 161 8.48 43.85 0.64
N ASP A 162 9.20 44.72 1.34
CA ASP A 162 9.67 44.48 2.70
C ASP A 162 8.60 44.95 3.69
N VAL A 163 8.11 44.06 4.56
CA VAL A 163 7.16 44.41 5.61
C VAL A 163 7.58 43.75 6.92
N GLY A 164 8.14 44.54 7.84
CA GLY A 164 8.59 44.04 9.15
C GLY A 164 9.86 43.20 9.06
N GLU A 165 9.79 41.92 9.42
CA GLU A 165 10.90 40.95 9.36
C GLU A 165 10.82 40.03 8.11
N GLY A 166 9.86 40.24 7.20
CA GLY A 166 9.64 39.37 6.03
C GLY A 166 9.65 40.11 4.68
N VAL A 167 10.26 39.47 3.68
CA VAL A 167 10.26 39.90 2.28
C VAL A 167 9.18 39.12 1.52
N TYR A 168 8.20 39.81 0.96
CA TYR A 168 7.16 39.21 0.12
C TYR A 168 7.59 39.22 -1.34
N SER A 169 7.50 38.06 -2.00
CA SER A 169 7.71 37.95 -3.44
C SER A 169 6.50 38.45 -4.22
N ALA A 170 6.68 38.69 -5.53
CA ALA A 170 5.58 39.05 -6.41
C ALA A 170 4.48 37.96 -6.46
N GLN A 171 4.83 36.68 -6.30
CA GLN A 171 3.88 35.57 -6.24
C GLN A 171 3.06 35.60 -4.94
N ASP A 172 3.73 35.81 -3.79
CA ASP A 172 3.05 35.89 -2.49
C ASP A 172 2.03 37.04 -2.45
N LEU A 173 2.43 38.21 -2.98
CA LEU A 173 1.56 39.37 -3.06
C LEU A 173 0.35 39.12 -3.98
N LEU A 174 0.56 38.43 -5.10
CA LEU A 174 -0.50 38.10 -6.03
C LEU A 174 -1.53 37.14 -5.42
N GLU A 175 -1.08 36.12 -4.69
CA GLU A 175 -1.96 35.19 -3.97
C GLU A 175 -2.76 35.89 -2.86
N ILE A 176 -2.12 36.82 -2.13
CA ILE A 176 -2.81 37.65 -1.13
C ILE A 176 -3.89 38.50 -1.80
N VAL A 177 -3.60 39.13 -2.93
CA VAL A 177 -4.59 39.91 -3.69
C VAL A 177 -5.74 39.00 -4.16
N TRP A 178 -5.43 37.86 -4.78
CA TRP A 178 -6.42 36.92 -5.30
C TRP A 178 -7.32 36.30 -4.23
N SER A 179 -6.75 35.91 -3.08
CA SER A 179 -7.54 35.38 -1.96
C SER A 179 -8.46 36.42 -1.31
N THR A 180 -8.21 37.70 -1.57
CA THR A 180 -8.92 38.83 -0.97
C THR A 180 -10.00 39.41 -1.89
N THR A 181 -9.95 39.17 -3.21
CA THR A 181 -10.90 39.73 -4.17
C THR A 181 -11.40 38.73 -5.21
N GLY A 182 -12.65 38.89 -5.67
CA GLY A 182 -13.20 38.16 -6.82
C GLY A 182 -13.02 38.89 -8.16
N VAL A 183 -12.27 40.00 -8.17
CA VAL A 183 -12.01 40.81 -9.38
C VAL A 183 -11.02 40.08 -10.29
N PRO A 184 -11.26 40.01 -11.62
CA PRO A 184 -10.33 39.39 -12.55
C PRO A 184 -8.96 40.06 -12.55
N LEU A 185 -7.90 39.26 -12.43
CA LEU A 185 -6.51 39.69 -12.32
C LEU A 185 -5.71 39.24 -13.55
N TYR A 186 -5.17 40.19 -14.28
CA TYR A 186 -4.36 39.96 -15.49
C TYR A 186 -2.92 40.43 -15.26
N GLY A 187 -1.99 39.89 -16.04
CA GLY A 187 -0.57 40.19 -15.96
C GLY A 187 0.14 39.67 -17.20
N ALA A 188 1.39 40.09 -17.38
CA ALA A 188 2.16 39.79 -18.60
C ALA A 188 3.33 38.83 -18.39
N TRP A 189 3.50 38.25 -17.19
CA TRP A 189 4.66 37.39 -16.87
C TRP A 189 4.24 35.97 -16.56
N GLU A 190 4.87 35.00 -17.23
CA GLU A 190 4.50 33.59 -17.11
C GLU A 190 4.71 33.04 -15.68
N PHE A 191 5.74 33.49 -14.97
CA PHE A 191 6.05 32.98 -13.61
C PHE A 191 4.98 33.36 -12.56
N LEU A 192 4.06 34.26 -12.89
CA LEU A 192 2.92 34.62 -12.03
C LEU A 192 1.67 33.76 -12.34
N LEU A 193 1.68 32.98 -13.42
CA LEU A 193 0.60 32.08 -13.78
C LEU A 193 0.53 30.92 -12.75
N GLY A 194 -0.66 30.60 -12.25
CA GLY A 194 -0.86 29.68 -11.12
C GLY A 194 -1.10 30.35 -9.76
N HIS A 195 -0.83 31.66 -9.65
CA HIS A 195 -0.96 32.43 -8.40
C HIS A 195 -2.19 33.38 -8.41
N GLY A 196 -3.22 33.05 -9.19
CA GLY A 196 -4.47 33.84 -9.28
C GLY A 196 -4.62 34.70 -10.53
N LEU A 197 -3.68 34.64 -11.49
CA LEU A 197 -3.81 35.29 -12.80
C LEU A 197 -4.73 34.52 -13.75
N VAL A 198 -5.54 35.25 -14.53
CA VAL A 198 -6.38 34.67 -15.59
C VAL A 198 -5.55 34.06 -16.70
N GLY A 199 -4.53 34.79 -17.17
CA GLY A 199 -3.81 34.42 -18.38
C GLY A 199 -3.68 35.57 -19.39
N GLY A 200 -3.06 35.27 -20.52
CA GLY A 200 -2.88 36.19 -21.63
C GLY A 200 -1.65 35.85 -22.46
N LYS A 201 -1.21 36.80 -23.28
CA LYS A 201 0.10 36.78 -23.92
C LYS A 201 1.13 37.14 -22.86
N MET A 202 2.01 36.19 -22.56
CA MET A 202 2.94 36.29 -21.45
C MET A 202 4.38 36.24 -21.93
N VAL A 203 5.24 36.93 -21.19
CA VAL A 203 6.68 36.87 -21.33
C VAL A 203 7.18 35.66 -20.54
N SER A 204 7.88 34.77 -21.25
CA SER A 204 8.56 33.62 -20.68
C SER A 204 10.06 33.86 -20.62
N GLY A 205 10.62 33.86 -19.40
CA GLY A 205 12.07 33.89 -19.22
C GLY A 205 12.75 32.66 -19.84
N PHE A 206 12.07 31.51 -19.86
CA PHE A 206 12.58 30.29 -20.51
C PHE A 206 12.63 30.45 -22.03
N ALA A 207 11.56 30.96 -22.67
CA ALA A 207 11.55 31.18 -24.11
C ALA A 207 12.61 32.21 -24.53
N HIS A 208 12.81 33.26 -23.73
CA HIS A 208 13.88 34.24 -23.93
C HIS A 208 15.26 33.60 -23.84
N GLY A 209 15.51 32.78 -22.83
CA GLY A 209 16.75 32.03 -22.67
C GLY A 209 17.00 31.06 -23.83
N HIS A 210 15.96 30.35 -24.29
CA HIS A 210 16.04 29.44 -25.43
C HIS A 210 16.38 30.19 -26.73
N ALA A 211 15.69 31.29 -27.02
CA ALA A 211 15.96 32.11 -28.19
C ALA A 211 17.38 32.69 -28.17
N VAL A 212 17.86 33.17 -27.01
CA VAL A 212 19.25 33.61 -26.86
C VAL A 212 20.25 32.47 -27.01
N ALA A 213 19.95 31.27 -26.52
CA ALA A 213 20.80 30.11 -26.72
C ALA A 213 20.90 29.72 -28.21
N GLU A 214 19.79 29.75 -28.96
CA GLU A 214 19.80 29.53 -30.41
C GLU A 214 20.60 30.60 -31.16
N MET A 215 20.43 31.87 -30.81
CA MET A 215 21.24 32.96 -31.35
C MET A 215 22.73 32.78 -31.02
N GLY A 216 23.04 32.40 -29.77
CA GLY A 216 24.40 32.11 -29.31
C GLY A 216 25.04 30.97 -30.08
N LEU A 217 24.31 29.88 -30.33
CA LEU A 217 24.79 28.75 -31.14
C LEU A 217 25.08 29.16 -32.59
N ARG A 218 24.26 30.05 -33.18
CA ARG A 218 24.52 30.60 -34.53
C ARG A 218 25.79 31.44 -34.56
N VAL A 219 25.98 32.30 -33.55
CA VAL A 219 27.19 33.11 -33.40
C VAL A 219 28.43 32.24 -33.22
N LEU A 220 28.37 31.22 -32.35
CA LEU A 220 29.46 30.25 -32.15
C LEU A 220 29.70 29.40 -33.41
N GLY A 221 28.67 29.20 -34.24
CA GLY A 221 28.76 28.58 -35.57
C GLY A 221 29.42 29.44 -36.65
N GLY A 222 29.85 30.67 -36.31
CA GLY A 222 30.57 31.59 -37.20
C GLY A 222 29.69 32.62 -37.91
N GLU A 223 28.40 32.70 -37.60
CA GLU A 223 27.52 33.76 -38.11
C GLU A 223 27.79 35.09 -37.38
N SER A 224 27.80 36.21 -38.11
CA SER A 224 28.03 37.52 -37.51
C SER A 224 26.81 37.94 -36.67
N PRO A 225 26.98 38.47 -35.44
CA PRO A 225 25.87 39.04 -34.67
C PRO A 225 25.08 40.10 -35.47
N ALA A 226 25.76 40.86 -36.33
CA ALA A 226 25.13 41.88 -37.17
C ALA A 226 24.17 41.31 -38.22
N SER A 227 24.29 40.04 -38.61
CA SER A 227 23.36 39.38 -39.54
C SER A 227 22.18 38.70 -38.83
N ILE A 228 22.22 38.59 -37.50
CA ILE A 228 21.13 38.02 -36.71
C ILE A 228 20.22 39.17 -36.25
N PRO A 229 18.95 39.21 -36.69
CA PRO A 229 18.05 40.29 -36.32
C PRO A 229 17.73 40.23 -34.82
N VAL A 230 17.70 41.42 -34.19
CA VAL A 230 17.14 41.57 -32.86
C VAL A 230 15.63 41.32 -32.96
N ILE A 231 15.10 40.43 -32.12
CA ILE A 231 13.67 40.10 -32.10
C ILE A 231 12.97 40.73 -30.90
N SER A 232 11.76 41.21 -31.11
CA SER A 232 10.86 41.73 -30.06
C SER A 232 10.05 40.58 -29.48
N SER A 233 10.53 39.97 -28.39
CA SER A 233 9.97 38.80 -27.69
C SER A 233 9.65 37.57 -28.58
N PRO A 234 9.90 36.33 -28.13
CA PRO A 234 9.47 35.15 -28.89
C PRO A 234 7.95 35.12 -29.04
N GLU A 235 7.43 34.81 -30.24
CA GLU A 235 5.99 34.60 -30.44
C GLU A 235 5.56 33.31 -29.72
N GLU A 236 5.11 33.45 -28.48
CA GLU A 236 4.48 32.36 -27.74
C GLU A 236 2.95 32.43 -27.85
N PRO A 237 2.27 31.27 -27.92
CA PRO A 237 0.82 31.23 -27.81
C PRO A 237 0.36 31.75 -26.44
N PRO A 238 -0.81 32.43 -26.37
CA PRO A 238 -1.38 32.88 -25.10
C PRO A 238 -1.57 31.72 -24.09
N LYS A 239 -1.22 31.94 -22.83
CA LYS A 239 -1.30 30.95 -21.75
C LYS A 239 -2.38 31.36 -20.74
N PHE A 240 -3.23 30.42 -20.32
CA PHE A 240 -4.33 30.66 -19.37
C PHE A 240 -4.39 29.63 -18.26
N ASP A 241 -4.81 30.04 -17.07
CA ASP A 241 -5.00 29.15 -15.93
C ASP A 241 -6.41 28.55 -15.92
N TYR A 242 -6.52 27.23 -15.99
CA TYR A 242 -7.81 26.53 -15.99
C TYR A 242 -8.65 26.79 -14.74
N GLN A 243 -8.04 26.81 -13.56
CA GLN A 243 -8.78 26.98 -12.30
C GLN A 243 -9.38 28.38 -12.22
N VAL A 244 -8.60 29.39 -12.62
CA VAL A 244 -9.06 30.78 -12.64
C VAL A 244 -10.13 31.00 -13.72
N LEU A 245 -9.97 30.41 -14.91
CA LEU A 245 -10.99 30.45 -15.96
C LEU A 245 -12.33 29.87 -15.47
N MET A 246 -12.30 28.74 -14.76
CA MET A 246 -13.50 28.12 -14.18
C MET A 246 -14.13 28.97 -13.08
N GLN A 247 -13.31 29.53 -12.19
CA GLN A 247 -13.78 30.37 -11.08
C GLN A 247 -14.43 31.67 -11.56
N LEU A 248 -13.92 32.25 -12.65
CA LEU A 248 -14.48 33.46 -13.28
C LEU A 248 -15.57 33.16 -14.32
N GLY A 249 -15.89 31.89 -14.57
CA GLY A 249 -16.92 31.48 -15.54
C GLY A 249 -16.57 31.79 -17.00
N ILE A 250 -15.28 31.90 -17.35
CA ILE A 250 -14.82 32.21 -18.70
C ILE A 250 -14.87 30.93 -19.55
N ASN A 251 -15.65 30.98 -20.64
CA ASN A 251 -15.77 29.84 -21.56
C ASN A 251 -14.50 29.67 -22.39
N GLN A 252 -13.89 28.47 -22.37
CA GLN A 252 -12.68 28.16 -23.13
C GLN A 252 -12.81 28.39 -24.64
N LYS A 253 -14.02 28.34 -25.21
CA LYS A 253 -14.26 28.66 -26.63
C LYS A 253 -14.02 30.13 -26.97
N LEU A 254 -13.95 31.00 -25.96
CA LEU A 254 -13.62 32.41 -26.13
C LEU A 254 -12.11 32.64 -26.16
N LEU A 255 -11.27 31.66 -25.83
CA LEU A 255 -9.83 31.80 -25.89
C LEU A 255 -9.36 31.92 -27.36
N PRO A 256 -8.26 32.65 -27.63
CA PRO A 256 -7.61 32.64 -28.94
C PRO A 256 -7.28 31.22 -29.44
N PRO A 257 -7.26 30.97 -30.76
CA PRO A 257 -6.72 29.72 -31.29
C PRO A 257 -5.26 29.54 -30.81
N ASP A 258 -4.84 28.27 -30.64
CA ASP A 258 -3.52 27.87 -30.14
C ASP A 258 -3.20 28.22 -28.67
N SER A 259 -4.17 28.72 -27.92
CA SER A 259 -3.99 29.01 -26.49
C SER A 259 -3.64 27.76 -25.67
N ILE A 260 -2.64 27.87 -24.80
CA ILE A 260 -2.24 26.81 -23.87
C ILE A 260 -2.99 27.01 -22.54
N VAL A 261 -3.73 26.00 -22.12
CA VAL A 261 -4.43 26.01 -20.83
C VAL A 261 -3.63 25.17 -19.83
N VAL A 262 -3.05 25.83 -18.82
CA VAL A 262 -2.28 25.19 -17.73
C VAL A 262 -3.19 24.89 -16.54
N ASN A 263 -2.75 24.01 -15.63
CA ASN A 263 -3.48 23.61 -14.41
C ASN A 263 -4.88 22.99 -14.64
N GLY A 264 -5.16 22.53 -15.87
CA GLY A 264 -6.38 21.81 -16.22
C GLY A 264 -6.27 20.30 -15.99
N PRO A 265 -7.41 19.58 -15.93
CA PRO A 265 -7.41 18.13 -15.88
C PRO A 265 -6.68 17.61 -17.14
N SER A 266 -5.52 16.99 -16.93
CA SER A 266 -4.77 16.38 -18.02
C SER A 266 -5.68 15.36 -18.72
N PRO A 267 -5.98 15.52 -20.02
CA PRO A 267 -6.69 14.49 -20.74
C PRO A 267 -5.87 13.21 -20.65
N PHE A 268 -6.49 12.11 -20.23
CA PHE A 268 -5.87 10.77 -20.18
C PHE A 268 -5.18 10.36 -21.50
N TYR A 269 -5.47 11.07 -22.59
CA TYR A 269 -4.91 10.92 -23.93
C TYR A 269 -3.54 11.58 -24.16
N SER A 270 -2.91 12.21 -23.18
CA SER A 270 -1.52 12.71 -23.34
C SER A 270 -0.47 11.59 -23.28
N ILE A 271 -0.87 10.35 -22.99
CA ILE A 271 -0.01 9.17 -23.17
C ILE A 271 0.34 9.06 -24.66
N ASN A 272 1.63 8.96 -24.96
CA ASN A 272 2.15 8.78 -26.31
C ASN A 272 1.32 7.70 -27.04
N ARG A 273 0.76 8.03 -28.21
CA ARG A 273 -0.16 7.17 -28.97
C ARG A 273 0.40 5.76 -29.17
N HIS A 274 1.72 5.62 -29.30
CA HIS A 274 2.38 4.32 -29.37
C HIS A 274 2.32 3.54 -28.06
N GLN A 275 2.62 4.17 -26.92
CA GLN A 275 2.56 3.52 -25.60
C GLN A 275 1.14 3.08 -25.25
N PHE A 276 0.14 3.91 -25.56
CA PHE A 276 -1.27 3.56 -25.34
C PHE A 276 -1.67 2.29 -26.10
N TRP A 277 -1.36 2.21 -27.40
CA TRP A 277 -1.68 1.02 -28.19
C TRP A 277 -0.88 -0.21 -27.77
N THR A 278 0.38 -0.06 -27.36
CA THR A 278 1.18 -1.16 -26.82
C THR A 278 0.57 -1.74 -25.55
N ILE A 279 0.08 -0.89 -24.64
CA ILE A 279 -0.60 -1.32 -23.41
C ILE A 279 -1.91 -2.04 -23.74
N ILE A 280 -2.72 -1.49 -24.65
CA ILE A 280 -4.01 -2.10 -25.04
C ILE A 280 -3.81 -3.47 -25.69
N ILE A 281 -2.84 -3.60 -26.60
CA ILE A 281 -2.53 -4.89 -27.25
C ILE A 281 -2.02 -5.90 -26.23
N SER A 282 -1.14 -5.48 -25.32
CA SER A 282 -0.63 -6.36 -24.26
C SER A 282 -1.75 -6.84 -23.33
N LEU A 283 -2.68 -5.96 -22.98
CA LEU A 283 -3.84 -6.29 -22.14
C LEU A 283 -4.79 -7.26 -22.84
N LEU A 284 -5.01 -7.10 -24.15
CA LEU A 284 -5.83 -8.01 -24.96
C LEU A 284 -5.20 -9.40 -25.05
N ILE A 285 -3.89 -9.49 -25.25
CA ILE A 285 -3.16 -10.77 -25.29
C ILE A 285 -3.25 -11.46 -23.91
N LEU A 286 -3.01 -10.71 -22.83
CA LEU A 286 -3.06 -11.25 -21.47
C LEU A 286 -4.47 -11.76 -21.12
N SER A 287 -5.51 -11.01 -21.51
CA SER A 287 -6.92 -11.40 -21.33
C SER A 287 -7.26 -12.65 -22.15
N MET A 288 -6.78 -12.77 -23.39
CA MET A 288 -6.98 -13.96 -24.22
C MET A 288 -6.35 -15.21 -23.59
N VAL A 289 -5.13 -15.08 -23.07
CA VAL A 289 -4.43 -16.18 -22.37
C VAL A 289 -5.19 -16.58 -21.09
N LEU A 290 -5.68 -15.61 -20.32
CA LEU A 290 -6.47 -15.86 -19.12
C LEU A 290 -7.76 -16.63 -19.44
N VAL A 291 -8.48 -16.22 -20.49
CA VAL A 291 -9.71 -16.90 -20.93
C VAL A 291 -9.42 -18.33 -21.36
N ILE A 292 -8.35 -18.58 -22.11
CA ILE A 292 -7.94 -19.94 -22.52
C ILE A 292 -7.62 -20.81 -21.30
N LEU A 293 -6.90 -20.29 -20.32
CA LEU A 293 -6.58 -21.00 -19.07
C LEU A 293 -7.84 -21.34 -18.28
N VAL A 294 -8.78 -20.41 -18.15
CA VAL A 294 -10.05 -20.64 -17.45
C VAL A 294 -10.89 -21.71 -18.15
N ILE A 295 -11.00 -21.67 -19.48
CA ILE A 295 -11.69 -22.69 -20.27
C ILE A 295 -11.06 -24.07 -20.06
N ASN A 296 -9.73 -24.16 -20.11
CA ASN A 296 -9.00 -25.42 -19.93
C ASN A 296 -9.21 -26.01 -18.53
N ILE A 297 -9.12 -25.18 -17.48
CA ILE A 297 -9.37 -25.61 -16.09
C ILE A 297 -10.82 -26.08 -15.92
N TRP A 298 -11.77 -25.37 -16.55
CA TRP A 298 -13.18 -25.72 -16.48
C TRP A 298 -13.47 -27.06 -17.17
N GLU A 299 -12.95 -27.29 -18.38
CA GLU A 299 -13.08 -28.57 -19.09
C GLU A 299 -12.48 -29.73 -18.29
N ARG A 300 -11.29 -29.54 -17.71
CA ARG A 300 -10.62 -30.57 -16.92
C ARG A 300 -11.45 -30.98 -15.69
N LYS A 301 -12.01 -30.02 -14.96
CA LYS A 301 -12.89 -30.30 -13.80
C LYS A 301 -14.18 -31.01 -14.22
N GLN A 302 -14.76 -30.64 -15.36
CA GLN A 302 -15.98 -31.29 -15.86
C GLN A 302 -15.76 -32.76 -16.24
N ILE A 303 -14.61 -33.10 -16.82
CA ILE A 303 -14.25 -34.49 -17.14
C ILE A 303 -14.06 -35.31 -15.85
N GLU A 304 -13.36 -34.76 -14.86
CA GLU A 304 -13.11 -35.45 -13.59
C GLU A 304 -14.42 -35.76 -12.83
N ILE A 305 -15.33 -34.79 -12.76
CA ILE A 305 -16.65 -34.96 -12.13
C ILE A 305 -17.47 -35.99 -12.91
N ARG A 306 -17.43 -35.98 -14.25
CA ARG A 306 -18.17 -36.94 -15.08
C ARG A 306 -17.70 -38.37 -14.86
N ILE A 307 -16.39 -38.59 -14.75
CA ILE A 307 -15.81 -39.91 -14.47
C ILE A 307 -16.19 -40.39 -13.06
N LYS A 308 -16.07 -39.52 -12.04
CA LYS A 308 -16.46 -39.84 -10.66
C LYS A 308 -17.95 -40.18 -10.55
N ASN A 309 -18.81 -39.40 -11.22
CA ASN A 309 -20.25 -39.65 -11.24
C ASN A 309 -20.60 -40.96 -11.97
N GLN A 310 -19.94 -41.27 -13.09
CA GLN A 310 -20.14 -42.55 -13.80
C GLN A 310 -19.69 -43.75 -12.98
N LEU A 311 -18.53 -43.67 -12.31
CA LEU A 311 -18.03 -44.73 -11.43
C LEU A 311 -18.94 -44.92 -10.21
N SER A 312 -19.37 -43.83 -9.57
CA SER A 312 -20.30 -43.89 -8.43
C SER A 312 -21.65 -44.46 -8.86
N PHE A 313 -22.19 -44.03 -10.01
CA PHE A 313 -23.46 -44.53 -10.52
C PHE A 313 -23.41 -46.01 -10.86
N LEU A 314 -22.37 -46.49 -11.55
CA LEU A 314 -22.20 -47.92 -11.85
C LEU A 314 -22.06 -48.76 -10.58
N ARG A 315 -21.33 -48.27 -9.57
CA ARG A 315 -21.20 -48.95 -8.27
C ARG A 315 -22.54 -49.01 -7.53
N THR A 316 -23.24 -47.87 -7.44
CA THR A 316 -24.57 -47.81 -6.83
C THR A 316 -25.59 -48.68 -7.55
N LEU A 317 -25.57 -48.73 -8.89
CA LEU A 317 -26.43 -49.63 -9.67
C LEU A 317 -26.15 -51.10 -9.36
N MET A 318 -24.89 -51.51 -9.24
CA MET A 318 -24.58 -52.89 -8.87
C MET A 318 -24.99 -53.22 -7.44
N ASP A 319 -24.87 -52.27 -6.52
CA ASP A 319 -25.20 -52.45 -5.10
C ASP A 319 -26.70 -52.38 -4.78
N THR A 320 -27.51 -51.72 -5.60
CA THR A 320 -28.98 -51.71 -5.45
C THR A 320 -29.63 -52.96 -6.01
N LEU A 321 -28.94 -53.73 -6.86
CA LEU A 321 -29.46 -55.00 -7.36
C LEU A 321 -29.49 -56.02 -6.22
N PRO A 322 -30.67 -56.58 -5.88
CA PRO A 322 -30.81 -57.52 -4.76
C PRO A 322 -30.26 -58.92 -5.08
N LEU A 323 -29.68 -59.10 -6.27
CA LEU A 323 -29.10 -60.36 -6.72
C LEU A 323 -27.60 -60.38 -6.39
N PRO A 324 -27.05 -61.47 -5.84
CA PRO A 324 -25.60 -61.63 -5.71
C PRO A 324 -24.90 -61.59 -7.07
N ILE A 325 -24.02 -60.60 -7.27
CA ILE A 325 -23.24 -60.39 -8.48
C ILE A 325 -21.74 -60.36 -8.14
N TYR A 326 -20.93 -61.03 -8.96
CA TYR A 326 -19.47 -60.98 -8.90
C TYR A 326 -18.87 -60.88 -10.30
N PHE A 327 -17.67 -60.30 -10.41
CA PHE A 327 -16.86 -60.33 -11.62
C PHE A 327 -15.42 -60.72 -11.31
N THR A 328 -14.76 -61.38 -12.27
CA THR A 328 -13.46 -62.03 -12.10
C THR A 328 -12.48 -61.58 -13.17
N GLU A 329 -11.18 -61.60 -12.83
CA GLU A 329 -10.11 -61.49 -13.83
C GLU A 329 -9.95 -62.80 -14.62
N ARG A 330 -9.22 -62.76 -15.73
CA ARG A 330 -8.92 -63.94 -16.56
C ARG A 330 -8.30 -65.12 -15.81
N ASN A 331 -7.62 -64.88 -14.69
CA ASN A 331 -7.01 -65.91 -13.83
C ASN A 331 -7.99 -66.58 -12.84
N GLY A 332 -9.25 -66.13 -12.80
CA GLY A 332 -10.31 -66.64 -11.91
C GLY A 332 -10.36 -66.08 -10.50
N THR A 333 -9.53 -65.08 -10.22
CA THR A 333 -9.59 -64.25 -9.02
C THR A 333 -10.76 -63.29 -9.14
N ILE A 334 -11.49 -63.10 -8.04
CA ILE A 334 -12.61 -62.15 -8.00
C ILE A 334 -12.04 -60.73 -8.02
N ALA A 335 -12.37 -59.98 -9.08
CA ALA A 335 -11.95 -58.59 -9.27
C ALA A 335 -12.91 -57.61 -8.58
N GLY A 336 -14.16 -58.04 -8.34
CA GLY A 336 -15.09 -57.31 -7.49
C GLY A 336 -16.44 -58.00 -7.36
N ILE A 337 -17.20 -57.53 -6.38
CA ILE A 337 -18.50 -58.08 -5.96
C ILE A 337 -19.47 -56.93 -5.67
N ASN A 338 -20.77 -57.20 -5.72
CA ASN A 338 -21.76 -56.27 -5.19
C ASN A 338 -22.13 -56.60 -3.74
N ARG A 339 -22.81 -55.67 -3.07
CA ARG A 339 -23.24 -55.83 -1.67
C ARG A 339 -24.03 -57.13 -1.41
N ALA A 340 -24.93 -57.51 -2.32
CA ALA A 340 -25.74 -58.73 -2.18
C ALA A 340 -24.88 -60.01 -2.19
N PHE A 341 -23.79 -60.05 -2.95
CA PHE A 341 -22.85 -61.17 -2.95
C PHE A 341 -22.08 -61.29 -1.63
N GLY A 342 -21.64 -60.16 -1.07
CA GLY A 342 -21.03 -60.13 0.27
C GLY A 342 -21.97 -60.69 1.35
N GLN A 343 -23.25 -60.30 1.32
CA GLN A 343 -24.26 -60.79 2.27
C GLN A 343 -24.58 -62.29 2.09
N TRP A 344 -24.67 -62.76 0.84
CA TRP A 344 -24.96 -64.15 0.54
C TRP A 344 -23.90 -65.10 1.09
N PHE A 345 -22.62 -64.72 1.07
CA PHE A 345 -21.50 -65.54 1.55
C PHE A 345 -20.94 -65.12 2.92
N GLY A 346 -21.48 -64.06 3.53
CA GLY A 346 -21.06 -63.58 4.86
C GLY A 346 -19.67 -62.92 4.89
N LEU A 347 -19.24 -62.32 3.78
CA LEU A 347 -17.93 -61.67 3.64
C LEU A 347 -18.00 -60.18 4.06
N SER A 348 -16.98 -59.69 4.75
CA SER A 348 -16.84 -58.28 5.13
C SER A 348 -16.39 -57.43 3.94
N TRP A 349 -16.99 -56.24 3.79
CA TRP A 349 -16.96 -55.44 2.56
C TRP A 349 -15.79 -54.44 2.45
N ASP A 350 -14.96 -54.33 3.49
CA ASP A 350 -14.02 -53.21 3.65
C ASP A 350 -12.52 -53.59 3.59
N SER A 351 -12.20 -54.87 3.34
CA SER A 351 -10.81 -55.32 3.19
C SER A 351 -10.54 -55.81 1.76
N ASP A 352 -9.65 -55.10 1.05
CA ASP A 352 -9.12 -55.54 -0.25
C ASP A 352 -8.26 -56.82 -0.13
N GLU A 353 -7.95 -57.25 1.10
CA GLU A 353 -7.18 -58.45 1.41
C GLU A 353 -8.03 -59.73 1.34
N ASP A 354 -9.29 -59.72 1.81
CA ASP A 354 -10.15 -60.90 1.79
C ASP A 354 -10.56 -61.29 0.34
N LEU A 355 -10.81 -60.29 -0.52
CA LEU A 355 -11.18 -60.48 -1.92
C LEU A 355 -10.11 -61.19 -2.76
N LYS A 356 -8.82 -60.94 -2.47
CA LYS A 356 -7.70 -61.54 -3.21
C LYS A 356 -7.49 -63.03 -2.89
N THR A 357 -8.06 -63.53 -1.80
CA THR A 357 -7.93 -64.94 -1.40
C THR A 357 -9.07 -65.84 -1.92
N LEU A 358 -10.22 -65.27 -2.27
CA LEU A 358 -11.34 -66.00 -2.86
C LEU A 358 -11.10 -66.29 -4.34
N LYS A 359 -11.13 -67.58 -4.69
CA LYS A 359 -11.16 -68.03 -6.09
C LYS A 359 -12.55 -68.56 -6.41
N SER A 360 -13.07 -68.15 -7.55
CA SER A 360 -14.35 -68.62 -8.11
C SER A 360 -14.49 -70.16 -8.12
N GLY A 361 -13.39 -70.89 -8.27
CA GLY A 361 -13.36 -72.36 -8.23
C GLY A 361 -13.69 -73.02 -6.88
N GLN A 362 -13.80 -72.26 -5.78
CA GLN A 362 -14.08 -72.81 -4.44
C GLN A 362 -15.57 -73.13 -4.21
N PHE A 363 -16.47 -72.45 -4.91
CA PHE A 363 -17.93 -72.63 -4.81
C PHE A 363 -18.56 -73.00 -6.16
N ASP A 364 -17.72 -73.24 -7.17
CA ASP A 364 -18.13 -73.72 -8.48
C ASP A 364 -17.09 -74.64 -9.13
N ALA A 365 -17.53 -75.84 -9.51
CA ALA A 365 -16.68 -76.83 -10.16
C ALA A 365 -16.44 -76.58 -11.66
N ARG A 366 -17.12 -75.60 -12.29
CA ARG A 366 -17.07 -75.35 -13.75
C ARG A 366 -16.42 -74.02 -14.15
N PHE A 367 -15.27 -73.69 -13.58
CA PHE A 367 -14.54 -72.47 -13.94
C PHE A 367 -13.79 -72.55 -15.29
N SER A 368 -13.22 -73.71 -15.67
CA SER A 368 -12.32 -73.83 -16.83
C SER A 368 -12.93 -73.68 -18.25
N PRO A 369 -14.19 -74.04 -18.57
CA PRO A 369 -14.66 -74.05 -19.96
C PRO A 369 -15.43 -72.78 -20.43
N LEU A 370 -15.56 -71.73 -19.61
CA LEU A 370 -16.39 -70.57 -19.95
C LEU A 370 -15.73 -69.57 -20.92
N PHE A 371 -14.40 -69.57 -21.07
CA PHE A 371 -13.73 -68.66 -22.01
C PHE A 371 -14.03 -68.95 -23.50
N ASP A 372 -14.60 -70.12 -23.80
CA ASP A 372 -15.06 -70.52 -25.15
C ASP A 372 -16.58 -70.31 -25.38
N ARG A 373 -17.36 -69.89 -24.36
CA ARG A 373 -18.82 -69.69 -24.45
C ARG A 373 -19.24 -68.29 -24.00
N ARG A 374 -20.04 -67.59 -24.81
CA ARG A 374 -20.48 -66.19 -24.57
C ARG A 374 -21.35 -66.00 -23.32
N MET A 375 -22.19 -66.98 -22.98
CA MET A 375 -23.10 -66.95 -21.83
C MET A 375 -23.48 -68.38 -21.43
N ASP A 376 -23.63 -68.65 -20.14
CA ASP A 376 -24.10 -69.94 -19.60
C ASP A 376 -25.10 -69.69 -18.46
N SER A 377 -26.13 -70.54 -18.34
CA SER A 377 -27.12 -70.45 -17.27
C SER A 377 -27.62 -71.83 -16.88
N TYR A 378 -27.64 -72.11 -15.59
CA TYR A 378 -28.09 -73.39 -15.07
C TYR A 378 -28.60 -73.29 -13.64
N GLU A 379 -29.56 -74.16 -13.32
CA GLU A 379 -29.97 -74.39 -11.94
C GLU A 379 -28.89 -75.17 -11.21
N THR A 380 -28.58 -74.71 -10.01
CA THR A 380 -27.66 -75.36 -9.10
C THR A 380 -28.11 -75.09 -7.67
N ARG A 381 -27.37 -75.63 -6.70
CA ARG A 381 -27.58 -75.32 -5.30
C ARG A 381 -26.34 -74.62 -4.81
N ILE A 382 -26.50 -73.40 -4.33
CA ILE A 382 -25.40 -72.58 -3.83
C ILE A 382 -25.55 -72.49 -2.30
N PRO A 383 -24.46 -72.67 -1.55
CA PRO A 383 -24.48 -72.47 -0.11
C PRO A 383 -24.80 -71.02 0.21
N HIS A 384 -25.71 -70.81 1.14
CA HIS A 384 -26.02 -69.51 1.71
C HIS A 384 -25.23 -69.32 3.02
N SER A 385 -25.08 -68.08 3.48
CA SER A 385 -24.31 -67.71 4.69
C SER A 385 -24.83 -68.36 5.98
N ASP A 386 -26.08 -68.84 5.99
CA ASP A 386 -26.69 -69.62 7.07
C ASP A 386 -26.36 -71.13 7.04
N GLY A 387 -25.54 -71.57 6.07
CA GLY A 387 -25.14 -72.97 5.88
C GLY A 387 -26.15 -73.83 5.10
N SER A 388 -27.30 -73.28 4.69
CA SER A 388 -28.31 -73.99 3.90
C SER A 388 -27.99 -73.99 2.40
N MET A 389 -28.41 -75.05 1.70
CA MET A 389 -28.28 -75.15 0.25
C MET A 389 -29.58 -74.70 -0.43
N ARG A 390 -29.62 -73.45 -0.88
CA ARG A 390 -30.81 -72.90 -1.56
C ARG A 390 -30.85 -73.29 -3.04
N PRO A 391 -32.02 -73.64 -3.59
CA PRO A 391 -32.18 -73.84 -5.02
C PRO A 391 -32.01 -72.48 -5.72
N THR A 392 -31.00 -72.38 -6.58
CA THR A 392 -30.68 -71.13 -7.28
C THR A 392 -30.47 -71.34 -8.77
N VAL A 393 -30.71 -70.29 -9.55
CA VAL A 393 -30.28 -70.22 -10.95
C VAL A 393 -29.04 -69.35 -11.01
N LEU A 394 -27.95 -69.86 -11.60
CA LEU A 394 -26.70 -69.11 -11.81
C LEU A 394 -26.57 -68.73 -13.28
N HIS A 395 -26.41 -67.43 -13.56
CA HIS A 395 -26.15 -66.88 -14.89
C HIS A 395 -24.70 -66.37 -14.98
N LYS A 396 -24.00 -66.63 -16.08
CA LYS A 396 -22.62 -66.16 -16.31
C LYS A 396 -22.41 -65.66 -17.73
N ALA A 397 -21.58 -64.64 -17.89
CA ALA A 397 -21.18 -64.10 -19.18
C ALA A 397 -19.74 -63.56 -19.16
N THR A 398 -19.05 -63.57 -20.30
CA THR A 398 -17.70 -62.97 -20.46
C THR A 398 -17.79 -61.49 -20.80
N TYR A 399 -16.87 -60.65 -20.29
CA TYR A 399 -16.72 -59.24 -20.69
C TYR A 399 -15.32 -58.95 -21.22
N ALA A 400 -15.24 -58.02 -22.19
CA ALA A 400 -14.00 -57.63 -22.85
C ALA A 400 -13.41 -56.33 -22.26
N ASP A 401 -12.10 -56.14 -22.41
CA ASP A 401 -11.42 -54.89 -22.08
C ASP A 401 -11.54 -53.86 -23.22
N ALA A 402 -10.94 -52.68 -23.02
CA ALA A 402 -10.95 -51.59 -23.99
C ALA A 402 -10.24 -51.93 -25.33
N LEU A 403 -9.43 -52.99 -25.37
CA LEU A 403 -8.74 -53.48 -26.58
C LEU A 403 -9.54 -54.60 -27.28
N GLY A 404 -10.70 -54.99 -26.74
CA GLY A 404 -11.57 -56.02 -27.30
C GLY A 404 -11.16 -57.45 -26.93
N GLU A 405 -10.16 -57.61 -26.06
CA GLU A 405 -9.71 -58.91 -25.56
C GLU A 405 -10.52 -59.33 -24.34
N ASN A 406 -10.67 -60.64 -24.13
CA ASN A 406 -11.49 -61.18 -23.04
C ASN A 406 -10.86 -60.87 -21.67
N ALA A 407 -11.49 -59.97 -20.91
CA ALA A 407 -10.98 -59.43 -19.65
C ALA A 407 -11.37 -60.28 -18.44
N GLY A 408 -12.54 -60.91 -18.48
CA GLY A 408 -13.09 -61.59 -17.31
C GLY A 408 -14.49 -62.19 -17.50
N ILE A 409 -15.05 -62.69 -16.40
CA ILE A 409 -16.41 -63.27 -16.32
C ILE A 409 -17.21 -62.51 -15.25
N VAL A 410 -18.48 -62.20 -15.55
CA VAL A 410 -19.49 -61.74 -14.59
C VAL A 410 -20.51 -62.85 -14.31
N GLY A 411 -20.92 -63.02 -13.06
CA GLY A 411 -21.90 -64.02 -12.62
C GLY A 411 -22.99 -63.45 -11.71
N VAL A 412 -24.23 -63.96 -11.85
CA VAL A 412 -25.43 -63.53 -11.10
C VAL A 412 -26.17 -64.75 -10.52
N ILE A 413 -26.56 -64.71 -9.24
CA ILE A 413 -27.29 -65.78 -8.53
C ILE A 413 -28.76 -65.37 -8.28
N TYR A 414 -29.72 -66.26 -8.54
CA TYR A 414 -31.17 -66.01 -8.37
C TYR A 414 -31.84 -67.09 -7.48
N ASP A 415 -32.55 -66.72 -6.40
CA ASP A 415 -33.29 -67.61 -5.49
C ASP A 415 -34.77 -67.75 -5.92
N ILE A 416 -35.33 -68.95 -5.91
CA ILE A 416 -36.68 -69.27 -6.46
C ILE A 416 -37.69 -69.76 -5.43
N SER A 417 -37.52 -69.42 -4.15
CA SER A 417 -38.31 -69.99 -3.04
C SER A 417 -39.75 -69.43 -2.91
N ASP A 418 -39.99 -68.13 -3.14
CA ASP A 418 -41.27 -67.45 -2.84
C ASP A 418 -42.37 -67.60 -3.91
N ARG A 419 -41.99 -67.90 -5.16
CA ARG A 419 -42.93 -68.01 -6.30
C ARG A 419 -44.00 -69.11 -6.09
N LYS A 420 -43.77 -70.08 -5.21
CA LYS A 420 -44.68 -71.22 -5.03
C LYS A 420 -45.77 -71.03 -3.98
N LEU A 421 -45.79 -69.94 -3.20
CA LEU A 421 -46.69 -69.83 -2.04
C LEU A 421 -47.86 -68.82 -2.19
N ALA A 422 -47.93 -68.03 -3.28
CA ALA A 422 -48.83 -66.86 -3.37
C ALA A 422 -50.15 -67.03 -4.18
N GLU A 423 -50.48 -68.21 -4.71
CA GLU A 423 -51.58 -68.33 -5.70
C GLU A 423 -53.01 -68.57 -5.15
N ASP A 424 -53.22 -68.99 -3.89
CA ASP A 424 -54.51 -69.66 -3.53
C ASP A 424 -55.56 -68.90 -2.69
N ASN A 425 -55.30 -67.78 -2.01
CA ASN A 425 -56.27 -67.22 -1.01
C ASN A 425 -57.03 -65.92 -1.37
N LEU A 426 -56.90 -65.38 -2.59
CA LEU A 426 -57.23 -63.98 -2.92
C LEU A 426 -58.39 -63.77 -3.93
N ARG A 427 -59.57 -64.42 -3.83
CA ARG A 427 -60.53 -64.36 -4.98
C ARG A 427 -61.99 -63.94 -4.82
N ALA A 428 -62.62 -63.91 -3.64
CA ALA A 428 -64.10 -63.81 -3.63
C ALA A 428 -64.76 -62.78 -2.71
N ALA A 429 -64.18 -62.41 -1.57
CA ALA A 429 -64.78 -61.39 -0.69
C ALA A 429 -64.27 -59.97 -0.98
N GLU A 430 -63.24 -59.87 -1.81
CA GLU A 430 -62.43 -58.67 -1.92
C GLU A 430 -63.04 -57.61 -2.85
N GLU A 431 -63.42 -57.90 -4.10
CA GLU A 431 -63.60 -56.86 -5.15
C GLU A 431 -64.43 -55.60 -4.78
N LYS A 432 -65.50 -55.69 -3.98
CA LYS A 432 -66.35 -54.54 -3.67
C LYS A 432 -65.86 -53.68 -2.48
N TYR A 433 -65.42 -54.29 -1.39
CA TYR A 433 -64.80 -53.57 -0.26
C TYR A 433 -63.39 -53.09 -0.66
N ARG A 434 -62.69 -53.92 -1.43
CA ARG A 434 -61.44 -53.62 -2.12
C ARG A 434 -61.53 -52.32 -2.92
N THR A 435 -62.55 -52.07 -3.75
CA THR A 435 -62.50 -50.89 -4.63
C THR A 435 -62.52 -49.53 -3.88
N ILE A 436 -63.29 -49.36 -2.80
CA ILE A 436 -63.35 -48.10 -2.01
C ILE A 436 -62.15 -48.01 -1.05
N PHE A 437 -61.75 -49.14 -0.48
CA PHE A 437 -60.61 -49.23 0.42
C PHE A 437 -59.27 -49.06 -0.34
N GLU A 438 -59.10 -49.69 -1.51
CA GLU A 438 -57.90 -49.63 -2.36
C GLU A 438 -57.68 -48.28 -3.07
N ASN A 439 -58.75 -47.57 -3.43
CA ASN A 439 -58.65 -46.33 -4.23
C ASN A 439 -58.79 -45.02 -3.42
N SER A 440 -58.93 -45.07 -2.09
CA SER A 440 -58.88 -43.87 -1.24
C SER A 440 -57.48 -43.25 -1.25
N ALA A 441 -57.36 -41.93 -1.31
CA ALA A 441 -56.09 -41.21 -1.20
C ALA A 441 -55.61 -41.07 0.26
N LEU A 442 -56.51 -41.23 1.23
CA LEU A 442 -56.20 -41.25 2.66
C LEU A 442 -55.92 -42.69 3.13
N GLY A 443 -54.97 -42.82 4.06
CA GLY A 443 -54.63 -44.09 4.68
C GLY A 443 -55.66 -44.50 5.73
N ILE A 444 -56.55 -45.44 5.43
CA ILE A 444 -57.64 -45.86 6.34
C ILE A 444 -57.19 -47.06 7.17
N PHE A 445 -57.49 -47.08 8.47
CA PHE A 445 -57.11 -48.18 9.35
C PHE A 445 -58.06 -48.46 10.52
N GLN A 446 -57.84 -49.62 11.16
CA GLN A 446 -58.37 -50.00 12.47
C GLN A 446 -57.28 -50.66 13.33
N THR A 447 -57.23 -50.40 14.64
CA THR A 447 -56.29 -51.04 15.60
C THR A 447 -56.97 -51.42 16.92
N THR A 448 -56.44 -52.40 17.64
CA THR A 448 -56.90 -52.76 18.99
C THR A 448 -56.55 -51.68 20.02
N PRO A 449 -57.14 -51.74 21.23
CA PRO A 449 -56.85 -50.79 22.31
C PRO A 449 -55.37 -50.71 22.72
N ASP A 450 -54.67 -51.85 22.74
CA ASP A 450 -53.24 -51.99 23.00
C ASP A 450 -52.37 -51.55 21.80
N GLY A 451 -52.99 -51.26 20.65
CA GLY A 451 -52.34 -50.72 19.45
C GLY A 451 -52.04 -51.71 18.35
N SER A 452 -52.41 -52.97 18.50
CA SER A 452 -52.17 -53.94 17.45
C SER A 452 -53.04 -53.67 16.22
N TRP A 453 -52.50 -53.75 15.00
CA TRP A 453 -53.28 -53.41 13.79
C TRP A 453 -54.36 -54.46 13.49
N ILE A 454 -55.54 -53.99 13.08
CA ILE A 454 -56.68 -54.84 12.68
C ILE A 454 -56.90 -54.74 11.16
N VAL A 455 -56.89 -53.53 10.60
CA VAL A 455 -57.15 -53.28 9.16
C VAL A 455 -56.31 -52.08 8.69
N ALA A 456 -55.79 -52.10 7.46
CA ALA A 456 -55.07 -51.00 6.81
C ALA A 456 -55.24 -51.04 5.28
N ASN A 457 -55.33 -49.89 4.60
CA ASN A 457 -55.57 -49.83 3.15
C ASN A 457 -54.30 -49.55 2.31
N PRO A 458 -54.33 -49.78 0.97
CA PRO A 458 -53.15 -49.58 0.11
C PRO A 458 -52.56 -48.17 0.14
N ALA A 459 -53.36 -47.14 0.35
CA ALA A 459 -52.82 -45.79 0.52
C ALA A 459 -52.02 -45.66 1.82
N LEU A 460 -52.47 -46.28 2.93
CA LEU A 460 -51.71 -46.31 4.18
C LEU A 460 -50.43 -47.12 4.05
N ALA A 461 -50.47 -48.25 3.34
CA ALA A 461 -49.30 -49.06 3.06
C ALA A 461 -48.25 -48.33 2.22
N ARG A 462 -48.67 -47.76 1.08
CA ARG A 462 -47.80 -46.98 0.19
C ARG A 462 -47.20 -45.77 0.91
N MET A 463 -48.02 -45.04 1.67
CA MET A 463 -47.60 -43.93 2.52
C MET A 463 -46.51 -44.38 3.50
N LEU A 464 -46.68 -45.55 4.12
CA LEU A 464 -45.72 -46.13 5.05
C LEU A 464 -44.59 -46.92 4.37
N GLY A 465 -44.43 -46.83 3.03
CA GLY A 465 -43.35 -47.49 2.28
C GLY A 465 -43.45 -49.02 2.20
N TYR A 466 -44.62 -49.56 2.51
CA TYR A 466 -44.93 -50.97 2.36
C TYR A 466 -45.53 -51.19 0.97
N ALA A 467 -45.17 -52.28 0.31
CA ALA A 467 -45.70 -52.64 -1.00
C ALA A 467 -47.22 -52.90 -0.94
N GLY A 468 -47.74 -53.20 0.26
CA GLY A 468 -49.17 -53.37 0.53
C GLY A 468 -49.52 -53.44 2.03
N PRO A 469 -50.80 -53.45 2.41
CA PRO A 469 -51.26 -53.22 3.79
C PRO A 469 -51.06 -54.40 4.74
N GLU A 470 -50.85 -55.59 4.20
CA GLU A 470 -50.60 -56.81 4.98
C GLU A 470 -49.22 -56.75 5.66
N GLU A 471 -48.24 -56.30 4.89
CA GLU A 471 -46.85 -56.11 5.29
C GLU A 471 -46.70 -55.12 6.47
N LEU A 472 -47.65 -54.18 6.60
CA LEU A 472 -47.73 -53.20 7.67
C LEU A 472 -48.23 -53.79 9.01
N ILE A 473 -49.20 -54.71 8.97
CA ILE A 473 -49.93 -55.24 10.15
C ILE A 473 -49.06 -56.24 10.96
N GLU A 474 -48.05 -56.88 10.34
CA GLU A 474 -47.23 -57.96 10.94
C GLU A 474 -45.87 -57.52 11.51
N ASN A 475 -45.07 -56.86 10.67
CA ASN A 475 -43.70 -56.47 11.05
C ASN A 475 -43.69 -55.37 12.10
N ASN A 476 -44.83 -54.70 12.22
CA ASN A 476 -45.04 -53.72 13.22
C ASN A 476 -46.35 -54.05 13.92
N PRO A 477 -46.39 -55.17 14.68
CA PRO A 477 -47.62 -55.81 15.11
C PRO A 477 -48.40 -54.90 16.04
N ASN A 478 -47.71 -53.96 16.68
CA ASN A 478 -48.28 -52.89 17.45
C ASN A 478 -47.98 -51.56 16.77
N ILE A 479 -48.99 -50.78 16.41
CA ILE A 479 -48.87 -49.43 15.84
C ILE A 479 -47.94 -48.54 16.65
N SER A 480 -47.86 -48.77 17.97
CA SER A 480 -46.97 -48.06 18.87
C SER A 480 -45.53 -48.06 18.38
N THR A 481 -45.05 -49.12 17.70
CA THR A 481 -43.69 -49.20 17.16
C THR A 481 -43.51 -48.56 15.77
N LEU A 482 -44.58 -48.07 15.13
CA LEU A 482 -44.50 -47.21 13.93
C LEU A 482 -44.42 -45.74 14.29
N TYR A 483 -45.00 -45.35 15.42
CA TYR A 483 -44.71 -44.04 15.99
C TYR A 483 -43.22 -43.97 16.19
N TYR A 484 -42.60 -42.97 15.57
CA TYR A 484 -41.19 -42.72 15.76
C TYR A 484 -40.84 -42.48 17.24
N GLN A 485 -41.82 -41.98 18.02
CA GLN A 485 -41.74 -41.80 19.47
C GLN A 485 -42.89 -42.50 20.19
N GLN A 486 -42.55 -43.35 21.16
CA GLN A 486 -43.54 -44.13 21.92
C GLN A 486 -44.49 -43.26 22.78
N SER A 487 -44.02 -42.10 23.23
CA SER A 487 -44.82 -41.15 24.02
C SER A 487 -46.01 -40.56 23.26
N ASP A 488 -45.89 -40.41 21.94
CA ASP A 488 -46.98 -39.92 21.10
C ASP A 488 -48.15 -40.89 21.13
N ARG A 489 -47.86 -42.19 21.14
CA ARG A 489 -48.85 -43.25 21.32
C ARG A 489 -49.57 -43.15 22.66
N GLU A 490 -48.83 -42.99 23.76
CA GLU A 490 -49.41 -42.89 25.10
C GLU A 490 -50.38 -41.72 25.23
N ARG A 491 -50.06 -40.57 24.59
CA ARG A 491 -50.96 -39.41 24.51
C ARG A 491 -52.24 -39.71 23.75
N VAL A 492 -52.18 -40.46 22.64
CA VAL A 492 -53.38 -40.92 21.90
C VAL A 492 -54.30 -41.73 22.81
N VAL A 493 -53.71 -42.67 23.55
CA VAL A 493 -54.43 -43.58 24.44
C VAL A 493 -55.02 -42.82 25.63
N GLU A 494 -54.28 -41.89 26.24
CA GLU A 494 -54.77 -41.07 27.36
C GLU A 494 -55.90 -40.13 26.96
N MET A 495 -55.77 -39.46 25.79
CA MET A 495 -56.77 -38.49 25.30
C MET A 495 -58.11 -39.17 24.97
N TYR A 496 -58.06 -40.42 24.49
CA TYR A 496 -59.24 -41.26 24.26
C TYR A 496 -60.02 -41.55 25.56
N HIS A 497 -59.34 -41.76 26.68
CA HIS A 497 -60.02 -41.98 27.97
C HIS A 497 -60.72 -40.72 28.49
N LYS A 498 -60.26 -39.52 28.12
CA LYS A 498 -60.82 -38.23 28.56
C LYS A 498 -61.93 -37.70 27.65
N THR A 499 -61.87 -37.95 26.33
CA THR A 499 -62.76 -37.33 25.34
C THR A 499 -63.55 -38.38 24.57
N ARG A 500 -64.90 -38.35 24.60
CA ARG A 500 -65.77 -39.31 23.89
C ARG A 500 -65.91 -39.03 22.37
N GLY A 501 -64.97 -38.32 21.74
CA GLY A 501 -65.02 -37.86 20.34
C GLY A 501 -63.84 -38.32 19.49
N SER A 502 -63.82 -37.96 18.20
CA SER A 502 -62.65 -38.13 17.33
C SER A 502 -61.51 -37.20 17.77
N ILE A 503 -60.27 -37.69 17.65
CA ILE A 503 -59.05 -36.97 18.02
C ILE A 503 -58.14 -36.83 16.81
N GLU A 504 -57.61 -35.62 16.63
CA GLU A 504 -56.71 -35.21 15.56
C GLU A 504 -55.37 -34.75 16.16
N PHE A 505 -54.25 -35.29 15.66
CA PHE A 505 -52.91 -34.90 16.11
C PHE A 505 -51.83 -35.35 15.10
N GLU A 506 -50.76 -34.56 15.00
CA GLU A 506 -49.63 -34.84 14.12
C GLU A 506 -48.68 -35.88 14.76
N VAL A 507 -48.28 -36.87 13.96
CA VAL A 507 -47.43 -38.00 14.38
C VAL A 507 -46.37 -38.26 13.34
N LEU A 508 -45.18 -38.66 13.79
CA LEU A 508 -44.13 -39.13 12.90
C LEU A 508 -44.24 -40.64 12.78
N PHE A 509 -44.44 -41.13 11.57
CA PHE A 509 -44.41 -42.56 11.29
C PHE A 509 -43.11 -42.95 10.60
N ARG A 510 -42.52 -44.06 11.05
CA ARG A 510 -41.40 -44.68 10.36
C ARG A 510 -41.93 -45.66 9.32
N THR A 511 -41.68 -45.34 8.06
CA THR A 511 -41.92 -46.26 6.93
C THR A 511 -41.06 -47.51 7.09
N ARG A 512 -41.40 -48.59 6.37
CA ARG A 512 -40.65 -49.84 6.43
C ARG A 512 -39.18 -49.68 6.02
N GLU A 513 -38.95 -48.96 4.94
CA GLU A 513 -37.62 -48.67 4.39
C GLU A 513 -36.81 -47.75 5.31
N GLY A 514 -37.41 -47.35 6.44
CA GLY A 514 -36.80 -46.55 7.48
C GLY A 514 -36.96 -45.04 7.26
N ALA A 515 -37.47 -44.61 6.10
CA ALA A 515 -37.81 -43.20 5.86
C ALA A 515 -38.89 -42.76 6.86
N VAL A 516 -38.79 -41.55 7.40
CA VAL A 516 -39.78 -41.02 8.34
C VAL A 516 -40.72 -40.12 7.56
N ILE A 517 -42.01 -40.35 7.71
CA ILE A 517 -43.06 -39.49 7.16
C ILE A 517 -43.75 -38.72 8.28
N THR A 518 -44.21 -37.52 7.97
CA THR A 518 -45.04 -36.74 8.89
C THR A 518 -46.49 -36.94 8.52
N ALA A 519 -47.26 -37.50 9.45
CA ALA A 519 -48.63 -37.91 9.23
C ALA A 519 -49.58 -37.15 10.16
N ASN A 520 -50.69 -36.65 9.63
CA ASN A 520 -51.80 -36.18 10.46
C ASN A 520 -52.75 -37.36 10.73
N LEU A 521 -52.90 -37.72 12.01
CA LEU A 521 -53.66 -38.89 12.43
C LEU A 521 -55.01 -38.45 13.03
N ASN A 522 -56.09 -38.90 12.40
CA ASN A 522 -57.44 -38.79 12.92
C ASN A 522 -57.94 -40.17 13.35
N ALA A 523 -58.23 -40.34 14.63
CA ALA A 523 -58.70 -41.61 15.17
C ALA A 523 -59.92 -41.42 16.08
N ARG A 524 -60.81 -42.40 16.12
CA ARG A 524 -61.90 -42.49 17.10
C ARG A 524 -61.96 -43.90 17.64
N GLY A 525 -62.38 -44.04 18.89
CA GLY A 525 -62.65 -45.36 19.46
C GLY A 525 -64.08 -45.82 19.20
N VAL A 526 -64.22 -47.03 18.68
CA VAL A 526 -65.49 -47.71 18.43
C VAL A 526 -65.82 -48.62 19.61
N ARG A 527 -67.07 -48.58 20.09
CA ARG A 527 -67.57 -49.41 21.21
C ARG A 527 -68.53 -50.48 20.72
N GLY A 528 -68.47 -51.66 21.31
CA GLY A 528 -69.34 -52.79 20.99
C GLY A 528 -70.72 -52.72 21.66
N ALA A 529 -71.56 -53.74 21.44
CA ALA A 529 -72.96 -53.82 21.87
C ALA A 529 -73.19 -53.94 23.40
N GLY A 530 -72.21 -53.55 24.23
CA GLY A 530 -72.27 -53.51 25.69
C GLY A 530 -71.52 -52.31 26.31
N ASP A 531 -71.22 -51.26 25.54
CA ASP A 531 -70.41 -50.08 25.92
C ASP A 531 -68.92 -50.37 26.22
N GLU A 532 -68.46 -51.60 25.98
CA GLU A 532 -67.04 -51.98 26.03
C GLU A 532 -66.28 -51.52 24.77
N PHE A 533 -65.03 -51.10 24.96
CA PHE A 533 -64.18 -50.59 23.90
C PHE A 533 -63.72 -51.72 22.96
N SER A 534 -64.02 -51.58 21.66
CA SER A 534 -63.75 -52.62 20.66
C SER A 534 -62.43 -52.39 19.93
N HIS A 535 -62.28 -51.25 19.25
CA HIS A 535 -61.10 -50.91 18.47
C HIS A 535 -61.06 -49.42 18.14
N PHE A 536 -59.89 -48.91 17.79
CA PHE A 536 -59.74 -47.61 17.15
C PHE A 536 -59.95 -47.76 15.65
N GLU A 537 -60.65 -46.81 15.04
CA GLU A 537 -60.69 -46.65 13.59
C GLU A 537 -60.39 -45.21 13.22
N GLY A 538 -59.79 -45.01 12.05
CA GLY A 538 -59.31 -43.70 11.67
C GLY A 538 -58.73 -43.65 10.29
N PHE A 539 -58.23 -42.47 9.94
CA PHE A 539 -57.47 -42.27 8.73
C PHE A 539 -56.23 -41.41 8.98
N VAL A 540 -55.28 -41.54 8.08
CA VAL A 540 -53.96 -40.94 8.11
C VAL A 540 -53.76 -40.19 6.81
N GLU A 541 -53.33 -38.94 6.92
CA GLU A 541 -52.91 -38.11 5.79
C GLU A 541 -51.40 -37.88 5.86
N ASP A 542 -50.70 -38.12 4.75
CA ASP A 542 -49.30 -37.77 4.62
C ASP A 542 -49.18 -36.27 4.36
N ILE A 543 -48.58 -35.56 5.32
CA ILE A 543 -48.30 -34.13 5.21
C ILE A 543 -46.80 -33.87 5.02
N THR A 544 -46.01 -34.88 4.64
CA THR A 544 -44.56 -34.79 4.49
C THR A 544 -44.15 -33.71 3.51
N ASP A 545 -44.78 -33.60 2.34
CA ASP A 545 -44.47 -32.54 1.37
C ASP A 545 -44.82 -31.14 1.89
N ARG A 546 -45.96 -30.99 2.60
CA ARG A 546 -46.37 -29.73 3.21
C ARG A 546 -45.41 -29.31 4.32
N LYS A 547 -45.02 -30.25 5.19
CA LYS A 547 -44.04 -30.05 6.26
C LYS A 547 -42.64 -29.84 5.70
N ALA A 548 -42.26 -30.50 4.62
CA ALA A 548 -40.99 -30.27 3.93
C ALA A 548 -40.96 -28.86 3.31
N ALA A 549 -42.08 -28.35 2.79
CA ALA A 549 -42.17 -26.96 2.32
C ALA A 549 -42.12 -25.94 3.48
N GLU A 550 -42.82 -26.19 4.58
CA GLU A 550 -42.74 -25.38 5.80
C GLU A 550 -41.32 -25.39 6.41
N LEU A 551 -40.68 -26.57 6.47
CA LEU A 551 -39.31 -26.73 6.93
C LEU A 551 -38.31 -26.13 5.94
N ALA A 552 -38.54 -26.20 4.63
CA ALA A 552 -37.70 -25.57 3.63
C ALA A 552 -37.81 -24.04 3.70
N LEU A 553 -39.00 -23.51 3.97
CA LEU A 553 -39.19 -22.09 4.24
C LEU A 553 -38.48 -21.69 5.54
N ALA A 554 -38.69 -22.42 6.63
CA ALA A 554 -38.01 -22.18 7.91
C ALA A 554 -36.48 -22.33 7.80
N ALA A 555 -35.99 -23.28 7.00
CA ALA A 555 -34.58 -23.47 6.72
C ALA A 555 -34.03 -22.36 5.83
N SER A 556 -34.79 -21.88 4.86
CA SER A 556 -34.44 -20.71 4.05
C SER A 556 -34.38 -19.45 4.89
N GLU A 557 -35.35 -19.22 5.78
CA GLU A 557 -35.36 -18.11 6.72
C GLU A 557 -34.17 -18.20 7.70
N SER A 558 -33.90 -19.39 8.24
CA SER A 558 -32.75 -19.64 9.12
C SER A 558 -31.42 -19.44 8.38
N MET A 559 -31.33 -19.86 7.12
CA MET A 559 -30.16 -19.66 6.27
C MET A 559 -29.95 -18.18 5.95
N LEU A 560 -31.00 -17.45 5.60
CA LEU A 560 -30.93 -16.00 5.38
C LEU A 560 -30.50 -15.26 6.64
N GLN A 561 -31.05 -15.64 7.80
CA GLN A 561 -30.65 -15.07 9.09
C GLN A 561 -29.18 -15.37 9.40
N LEU A 562 -28.73 -16.62 9.17
CA LEU A 562 -27.33 -17.01 9.35
C LEU A 562 -26.39 -16.25 8.42
N VAL A 563 -26.77 -16.07 7.14
CA VAL A 563 -26.00 -15.28 6.19
C VAL A 563 -25.90 -13.83 6.67
N LEU A 564 -27.02 -13.22 7.07
CA LEU A 564 -27.03 -11.85 7.61
C LEU A 564 -26.19 -11.72 8.88
N ASP A 565 -26.19 -12.69 9.78
CA ASP A 565 -25.46 -12.65 11.03
C ASP A 565 -23.96 -12.99 10.89
N THR A 566 -23.56 -13.62 9.78
CA THR A 566 -22.17 -13.98 9.50
C THR A 566 -21.44 -13.00 8.59
N ILE A 567 -22.15 -12.17 7.81
CA ILE A 567 -21.51 -11.10 7.03
C ILE A 567 -20.88 -10.06 7.97
N PRO A 568 -19.63 -9.64 7.74
CA PRO A 568 -18.91 -8.71 8.62
C PRO A 568 -19.47 -7.27 8.59
N GLN A 569 -20.43 -6.99 7.70
CA GLN A 569 -21.07 -5.69 7.58
C GLN A 569 -22.16 -5.50 8.63
N LEU A 570 -22.32 -4.26 9.09
CA LEU A 570 -23.47 -3.84 9.88
C LEU A 570 -24.66 -3.66 8.94
N VAL A 571 -25.74 -4.41 9.16
CA VAL A 571 -26.93 -4.35 8.30
C VAL A 571 -28.15 -4.05 9.14
N HIS A 572 -28.92 -3.03 8.74
CA HIS A 572 -30.21 -2.73 9.33
C HIS A 572 -31.16 -2.12 8.31
N TRP A 573 -32.46 -2.29 8.51
CA TRP A 573 -33.48 -1.70 7.66
C TRP A 573 -34.58 -1.03 8.48
N LYS A 574 -35.18 0.00 7.89
CA LYS A 574 -36.14 0.89 8.53
C LYS A 574 -37.43 1.01 7.74
N ASP A 575 -38.52 1.34 8.42
CA ASP A 575 -39.80 1.68 7.80
C ASP A 575 -39.81 3.11 7.20
N ARG A 576 -40.95 3.51 6.63
CA ARG A 576 -41.18 4.86 6.06
C ARG A 576 -41.09 6.00 7.07
N ARG A 577 -41.10 5.69 8.37
CA ARG A 577 -40.97 6.64 9.49
C ARG A 577 -39.60 6.55 10.15
N PHE A 578 -38.66 5.83 9.53
CA PHE A 578 -37.29 5.59 9.99
C PHE A 578 -37.17 4.82 11.30
N HIS A 579 -38.18 4.03 11.67
CA HIS A 579 -38.07 3.06 12.76
C HIS A 579 -37.39 1.79 12.27
N ILE A 580 -36.50 1.23 13.09
CA ILE A 580 -35.81 -0.02 12.76
C ILE A 580 -36.79 -1.19 12.77
N LEU A 581 -36.85 -1.90 11.65
CA LEU A 581 -37.65 -3.11 11.45
C LEU A 581 -36.83 -4.39 11.67
N GLY A 582 -35.52 -4.32 11.45
CA GLY A 582 -34.63 -5.45 11.61
C GLY A 582 -33.17 -5.06 11.41
N ALA A 583 -32.29 -5.88 11.96
CA ALA A 583 -30.86 -5.72 11.87
C ALA A 583 -30.17 -7.07 12.04
N ASN A 584 -28.93 -7.18 11.57
CA ASN A 584 -28.10 -8.34 11.84
C ASN A 584 -27.35 -8.23 13.17
N ARG A 585 -26.77 -9.34 13.63
CA ARG A 585 -26.03 -9.43 14.89
C ARG A 585 -24.88 -8.43 15.00
N ASN A 586 -24.20 -8.13 13.89
CA ASN A 586 -23.07 -7.19 13.90
C ASN A 586 -23.54 -5.74 14.16
N PHE A 587 -24.68 -5.33 13.59
CA PHE A 587 -25.28 -4.03 13.92
C PHE A 587 -25.71 -3.95 15.39
N LEU A 588 -26.29 -5.02 15.94
CA LEU A 588 -26.66 -5.09 17.36
C LEU A 588 -25.43 -4.89 18.26
N ALA A 589 -24.34 -5.61 17.98
CA ALA A 589 -23.08 -5.48 18.71
C ALA A 589 -22.49 -4.06 18.62
N TYR A 590 -22.57 -3.42 17.44
CA TYR A 590 -22.10 -2.04 17.23
C TYR A 590 -22.83 -1.04 18.13
N VAL A 591 -24.16 -1.17 18.27
CA VAL A 591 -24.96 -0.31 19.15
C VAL A 591 -24.95 -0.73 20.63
N GLY A 592 -24.23 -1.80 20.97
CA GLY A 592 -24.10 -2.30 22.35
C GLY A 592 -25.30 -3.13 22.84
N GLU A 593 -26.13 -3.64 21.92
CA GLU A 593 -27.32 -4.44 22.23
C GLU A 593 -27.13 -5.90 21.81
N THR A 594 -27.80 -6.84 22.49
CA THR A 594 -27.72 -8.28 22.19
C THR A 594 -28.98 -8.85 21.57
N GLU A 595 -30.12 -8.18 21.77
CA GLU A 595 -31.42 -8.62 21.28
C GLU A 595 -32.08 -7.58 20.38
N MET A 596 -32.69 -8.05 19.29
CA MET A 596 -33.44 -7.19 18.36
C MET A 596 -34.62 -6.47 19.05
N SER A 597 -35.21 -7.09 20.08
CA SER A 597 -36.31 -6.55 20.88
C SER A 597 -35.99 -5.18 21.51
N ALA A 598 -34.72 -4.92 21.83
CA ALA A 598 -34.27 -3.68 22.45
C ALA A 598 -34.28 -2.49 21.49
N ILE A 599 -34.14 -2.72 20.18
CA ILE A 599 -34.04 -1.65 19.16
C ILE A 599 -35.22 -1.62 18.19
N LEU A 600 -36.05 -2.67 18.16
CA LEU A 600 -37.19 -2.77 17.27
C LEU A 600 -38.17 -1.60 17.50
N GLY A 601 -38.55 -0.93 16.40
CA GLY A 601 -39.47 0.21 16.47
C GLY A 601 -38.86 1.52 16.97
N LYS A 602 -37.59 1.54 17.38
CA LYS A 602 -36.86 2.76 17.72
C LYS A 602 -36.24 3.40 16.48
N THR A 603 -35.99 4.69 16.55
CA THR A 603 -35.23 5.46 15.55
C THR A 603 -33.73 5.41 15.86
N TYR A 604 -32.88 5.69 14.88
CA TYR A 604 -31.42 5.71 15.06
C TYR A 604 -30.97 6.68 16.17
N ALA A 605 -31.69 7.80 16.31
CA ALA A 605 -31.43 8.83 17.32
C ALA A 605 -31.69 8.37 18.76
N GLU A 606 -32.52 7.35 18.95
CA GLU A 606 -32.86 6.80 20.27
C GLU A 606 -31.88 5.72 20.72
N ILE A 607 -30.97 5.29 19.83
CA ILE A 607 -30.04 4.17 20.05
C ILE A 607 -28.60 4.67 20.09
N VAL A 608 -28.23 5.63 19.25
CA VAL A 608 -26.86 6.16 19.15
C VAL A 608 -26.77 7.55 19.79
N HIS A 609 -25.83 7.73 20.71
CA HIS A 609 -25.67 8.96 21.49
C HIS A 609 -24.84 10.07 20.82
N ASN A 610 -24.25 9.79 19.66
CA ASN A 610 -23.46 10.77 18.90
C ASN A 610 -24.38 11.69 18.08
N ALA A 611 -24.54 12.94 18.53
CA ALA A 611 -25.43 13.92 17.90
C ALA A 611 -25.04 14.26 16.44
N HIS A 612 -23.75 14.29 16.11
CA HIS A 612 -23.28 14.60 14.75
C HIS A 612 -23.63 13.47 13.78
N GLU A 613 -23.36 12.23 14.18
CA GLU A 613 -23.68 11.04 13.39
C GLU A 613 -25.19 10.89 13.17
N VAL A 614 -25.99 11.11 14.23
CA VAL A 614 -27.45 11.02 14.15
C VAL A 614 -28.03 11.99 13.13
N GLU A 615 -27.53 13.22 13.09
CA GLU A 615 -28.02 14.23 12.14
C GLU A 615 -27.59 13.90 10.70
N GLU A 616 -26.36 13.41 10.51
CA GLU A 616 -25.85 13.01 9.21
C GLU A 616 -26.59 11.80 8.64
N ILE A 617 -26.84 10.77 9.47
CA ILE A 617 -27.66 9.61 9.10
C ILE A 617 -29.10 10.01 8.79
N ARG A 618 -29.71 10.91 9.58
CA ARG A 618 -31.06 11.42 9.32
C ARG A 618 -31.14 12.14 7.97
N ARG A 619 -30.16 13.00 7.67
CA ARG A 619 -30.08 13.72 6.39
C ARG A 619 -29.98 12.74 5.22
N LEU A 620 -29.12 11.73 5.34
CA LEU A 620 -28.94 10.71 4.30
C LEU A 620 -30.18 9.84 4.10
N ASP A 621 -30.83 9.41 5.19
CA ASP A 621 -32.09 8.65 5.12
C ASP A 621 -33.19 9.47 4.44
N ALA A 622 -33.33 10.76 4.80
CA ALA A 622 -34.29 11.66 4.15
C ALA A 622 -33.98 11.86 2.66
N GLN A 623 -32.71 12.00 2.29
CA GLN A 623 -32.29 12.16 0.89
C GLN A 623 -32.67 10.92 0.07
N VAL A 624 -32.29 9.71 0.51
CA VAL A 624 -32.58 8.46 -0.21
C VAL A 624 -34.08 8.22 -0.32
N PHE A 625 -34.85 8.54 0.73
CA PHE A 625 -36.31 8.38 0.72
C PHE A 625 -36.99 9.33 -0.28
N LEU A 626 -36.56 10.59 -0.34
CA LEU A 626 -37.16 11.62 -1.21
C LEU A 626 -36.72 11.50 -2.68
N SER A 627 -35.45 11.16 -2.93
CA SER A 627 -34.93 11.02 -4.29
C SER A 627 -35.28 9.69 -4.94
N ASN A 628 -35.57 8.65 -4.14
CA ASN A 628 -35.66 7.26 -4.58
C ASN A 628 -34.36 6.77 -5.26
N GLU A 629 -33.22 7.37 -4.92
CA GLU A 629 -31.90 7.00 -5.44
C GLU A 629 -31.02 6.46 -4.31
N PRO A 630 -30.27 5.37 -4.54
CA PRO A 630 -29.34 4.84 -3.55
C PRO A 630 -28.13 5.76 -3.36
N CYS A 631 -27.57 5.75 -2.16
CA CYS A 631 -26.28 6.36 -1.85
C CYS A 631 -25.25 5.27 -1.58
N TYR A 632 -24.11 5.33 -2.23
CA TYR A 632 -23.05 4.32 -2.10
C TYR A 632 -21.75 4.93 -1.60
N ARG A 633 -20.97 4.11 -0.88
CA ARG A 633 -19.58 4.37 -0.49
C ARG A 633 -19.38 5.67 0.28
N LEU A 634 -20.34 6.03 1.14
CA LEU A 634 -20.22 7.18 2.02
C LEU A 634 -19.29 6.84 3.18
N ARG A 635 -18.26 7.65 3.40
CA ARG A 635 -17.34 7.47 4.53
C ARG A 635 -17.86 8.28 5.71
N LEU A 636 -18.15 7.62 6.82
CA LEU A 636 -18.59 8.25 8.05
C LEU A 636 -17.60 7.91 9.18
N GLU A 637 -17.16 8.94 9.89
CA GLU A 637 -16.40 8.78 11.12
C GLU A 637 -17.38 8.65 12.28
N THR A 638 -17.24 7.59 13.07
CA THR A 638 -18.10 7.32 14.21
C THR A 638 -17.31 6.72 15.38
N ARG A 639 -17.99 6.46 16.49
CA ARG A 639 -17.48 5.73 17.64
C ARG A 639 -18.40 4.54 17.93
N ASN A 640 -17.82 3.39 18.19
CA ASN A 640 -18.58 2.22 18.65
C ASN A 640 -19.11 2.42 20.08
N ALA A 641 -19.92 1.49 20.58
CA ALA A 641 -20.43 1.52 21.95
C ALA A 641 -19.34 1.54 23.06
N ALA A 642 -18.11 1.09 22.75
CA ALA A 642 -16.96 1.16 23.65
C ALA A 642 -16.23 2.53 23.60
N GLY A 643 -16.63 3.44 22.72
CA GLY A 643 -16.05 4.77 22.55
C GLY A 643 -14.85 4.82 21.60
N GLU A 644 -14.47 3.71 20.98
CA GLU A 644 -13.37 3.63 20.01
C GLU A 644 -13.77 4.28 18.68
N GLY A 645 -12.90 5.12 18.13
CA GLY A 645 -13.14 5.78 16.84
C GLY A 645 -12.98 4.80 15.69
N MET A 646 -13.97 4.77 14.79
CA MET A 646 -14.00 3.88 13.63
C MET A 646 -14.47 4.60 12.37
N TRP A 647 -14.01 4.11 11.22
CA TRP A 647 -14.44 4.57 9.91
C TRP A 647 -15.40 3.57 9.29
N LEU A 648 -16.62 4.01 8.99
CA LEU A 648 -17.63 3.21 8.32
C LEU A 648 -17.78 3.60 6.86
N LEU A 649 -17.80 2.60 5.98
CA LEU A 649 -18.23 2.73 4.59
C LEU A 649 -19.69 2.35 4.46
N VAL A 650 -20.56 3.35 4.31
CA VAL A 650 -22.02 3.20 4.36
C VAL A 650 -22.64 3.22 2.97
N ASN A 651 -23.54 2.28 2.73
CA ASN A 651 -24.47 2.27 1.61
C ASN A 651 -25.90 2.31 2.11
N LYS A 652 -26.76 3.06 1.42
CA LYS A 652 -28.19 3.19 1.73
C LYS A 652 -29.00 3.01 0.45
N VAL A 653 -29.95 2.08 0.47
CA VAL A 653 -30.76 1.71 -0.69
C VAL A 653 -32.24 1.77 -0.32
N PRO A 654 -33.10 2.38 -1.16
CA PRO A 654 -34.54 2.38 -0.92
C PRO A 654 -35.11 0.97 -1.10
N LEU A 655 -35.97 0.54 -0.18
CA LEU A 655 -36.75 -0.70 -0.30
C LEU A 655 -38.07 -0.38 -0.99
N HIS A 656 -38.42 -1.15 -2.03
CA HIS A 656 -39.65 -0.95 -2.80
C HIS A 656 -40.74 -1.95 -2.44
N GLY A 657 -41.98 -1.46 -2.40
CA GLY A 657 -43.17 -2.28 -2.34
C GLY A 657 -43.57 -2.85 -3.71
N PRO A 658 -44.64 -3.67 -3.76
CA PRO A 658 -45.11 -4.32 -4.99
C PRO A 658 -45.52 -3.35 -6.11
N HIS A 659 -45.80 -2.08 -5.78
CA HIS A 659 -46.21 -1.05 -6.74
C HIS A 659 -45.11 -0.01 -7.00
N GLY A 660 -43.86 -0.29 -6.59
CA GLY A 660 -42.69 0.56 -6.84
C GLY A 660 -42.53 1.74 -5.89
N GLU A 661 -43.38 1.87 -4.88
CA GLU A 661 -43.28 2.87 -3.82
C GLU A 661 -42.16 2.55 -2.81
N VAL A 662 -41.48 3.56 -2.29
CA VAL A 662 -40.48 3.37 -1.23
C VAL A 662 -41.19 3.03 0.08
N VAL A 663 -40.99 1.81 0.58
CA VAL A 663 -41.57 1.28 1.82
C VAL A 663 -40.59 1.29 3.00
N GLY A 664 -39.31 1.55 2.74
CA GLY A 664 -38.26 1.58 3.76
C GLY A 664 -36.89 1.87 3.18
N ILE A 665 -35.86 1.74 4.02
CA ILE A 665 -34.45 1.91 3.62
C ILE A 665 -33.66 0.75 4.19
N LEU A 666 -32.80 0.14 3.37
CA LEU A 666 -31.77 -0.80 3.79
C LEU A 666 -30.43 -0.06 3.88
N SER A 667 -29.77 -0.17 5.03
CA SER A 667 -28.44 0.39 5.26
C SER A 667 -27.44 -0.74 5.51
N THR A 668 -26.30 -0.68 4.83
CA THR A 668 -25.15 -1.54 5.09
C THR A 668 -23.95 -0.66 5.46
N ALA A 669 -23.16 -1.03 6.45
CA ALA A 669 -21.92 -0.35 6.78
C ALA A 669 -20.78 -1.34 6.98
N GLU A 670 -19.60 -1.05 6.44
CA GLU A 670 -18.38 -1.84 6.62
C GLU A 670 -17.35 -1.05 7.41
N ASP A 671 -16.70 -1.69 8.38
CA ASP A 671 -15.57 -1.09 9.08
C ASP A 671 -14.33 -1.08 8.18
N ILE A 672 -13.89 0.11 7.77
CA ILE A 672 -12.72 0.33 6.91
C ILE A 672 -11.54 0.94 7.68
N THR A 673 -11.56 0.90 9.02
CA THR A 673 -10.54 1.53 9.87
C THR A 673 -9.15 0.96 9.58
N GLN A 674 -9.02 -0.37 9.49
CA GLN A 674 -7.74 -1.02 9.14
C GLN A 674 -7.25 -0.60 7.75
N THR A 675 -8.14 -0.58 6.76
CA THR A 675 -7.81 -0.17 5.38
C THR A 675 -7.32 1.28 5.32
N MET A 676 -8.00 2.19 6.03
CA MET A 676 -7.61 3.61 6.11
C MET A 676 -6.24 3.79 6.79
N ASN A 677 -5.95 3.00 7.83
CA ASN A 677 -4.66 3.04 8.52
C ASN A 677 -3.53 2.48 7.63
N LEU A 678 -3.77 1.38 6.91
CA LEU A 678 -2.81 0.81 5.95
C LEU A 678 -2.54 1.77 4.77
N GLU A 679 -3.57 2.43 4.24
CA GLU A 679 -3.42 3.41 3.16
C GLU A 679 -2.57 4.61 3.62
N LYS A 680 -2.80 5.12 4.83
CA LYS A 680 -1.96 6.16 5.45
C LYS A 680 -0.52 5.68 5.64
N GLN A 681 -0.31 4.46 6.11
CA GLN A 681 1.03 3.87 6.27
C GLN A 681 1.76 3.77 4.94
N LEU A 682 1.08 3.33 3.88
CA LEU A 682 1.67 3.19 2.54
C LEU A 682 2.05 4.55 1.95
N LEU A 683 1.16 5.55 2.05
CA LEU A 683 1.45 6.92 1.63
C LEU A 683 2.63 7.53 2.40
N GLN A 684 2.76 7.23 3.70
CA GLN A 684 3.86 7.69 4.51
C GLN A 684 5.18 6.96 4.16
N SER A 685 5.12 5.66 3.90
CA SER A 685 6.26 4.87 3.41
C SER A 685 6.77 5.41 2.06
N GLN A 686 5.88 5.73 1.13
CA GLN A 686 6.23 6.31 -0.17
C GLN A 686 6.84 7.70 -0.04
N LYS A 687 6.32 8.55 0.87
CA LYS A 687 6.95 9.84 1.18
C LYS A 687 8.35 9.65 1.76
N MET A 688 8.53 8.67 2.63
CA MET A 688 9.83 8.38 3.25
C MET A 688 10.85 7.85 2.24
N GLU A 689 10.43 7.00 1.31
CA GLU A 689 11.25 6.47 0.22
C GLU A 689 11.67 7.57 -0.78
N ALA A 690 10.75 8.48 -1.11
CA ALA A 690 11.04 9.64 -1.97
C ALA A 690 12.04 10.60 -1.30
N ILE A 691 11.88 10.87 0.01
CA ILE A 691 12.85 11.66 0.79
C ILE A 691 14.19 10.90 0.88
N GLY A 692 14.17 9.57 1.02
CA GLY A 692 15.33 8.65 0.97
C GLY A 692 16.22 8.82 -0.24
N THR A 693 15.59 8.79 -1.40
CA THR A 693 16.28 8.83 -2.69
C THR A 693 16.85 10.23 -2.94
N LEU A 694 16.09 11.28 -2.65
CA LEU A 694 16.53 12.68 -2.79
C LEU A 694 17.63 13.04 -1.79
N ALA A 695 17.50 12.65 -0.52
CA ALA A 695 18.50 12.87 0.51
C ALA A 695 19.83 12.20 0.18
N GLY A 696 19.81 11.03 -0.48
CA GLY A 696 21.01 10.34 -0.97
C GLY A 696 21.84 11.16 -1.96
N GLY A 697 21.20 11.73 -2.98
CA GLY A 697 21.86 12.57 -3.98
C GLY A 697 22.31 13.92 -3.40
N ILE A 698 21.45 14.58 -2.62
CA ILE A 698 21.78 15.87 -1.98
C ILE A 698 22.97 15.72 -1.01
N ALA A 699 23.01 14.65 -0.22
CA ALA A 699 24.09 14.43 0.74
C ALA A 699 25.45 14.20 0.08
N HIS A 700 25.47 13.56 -1.10
CA HIS A 700 26.69 13.41 -1.89
C HIS A 700 27.26 14.78 -2.27
N ASP A 701 26.43 15.66 -2.82
CA ASP A 701 26.84 16.98 -3.28
C ASP A 701 27.31 17.88 -2.12
N PHE A 702 26.61 17.85 -0.98
CA PHE A 702 27.05 18.58 0.21
C PHE A 702 28.37 18.04 0.78
N ASN A 703 28.59 16.72 0.77
CA ASN A 703 29.84 16.13 1.24
C ASN A 703 31.03 16.55 0.38
N ASN A 704 30.85 16.71 -0.93
CA ASN A 704 31.89 17.19 -1.83
C ASN A 704 32.28 18.64 -1.49
N ILE A 705 31.29 19.52 -1.30
CA ILE A 705 31.52 20.93 -0.90
C ILE A 705 32.23 20.99 0.46
N LEU A 706 31.75 20.24 1.45
CA LEU A 706 32.34 20.25 2.78
C LEU A 706 33.76 19.70 2.79
N THR A 707 34.07 18.68 1.98
CA THR A 707 35.42 18.12 1.84
C THR A 707 36.39 19.19 1.33
N SER A 708 36.01 19.93 0.29
CA SER A 708 36.82 21.03 -0.25
C SER A 708 37.04 22.14 0.78
N ILE A 709 35.99 22.55 1.52
CA ILE A 709 36.08 23.57 2.58
C ILE A 709 37.00 23.10 3.71
N MET A 710 36.83 21.86 4.18
CA MET A 710 37.64 21.31 5.28
C MET A 710 39.12 21.27 4.89
N ASN A 711 39.45 20.71 3.72
CA ASN A 711 40.84 20.58 3.27
C ASN A 711 41.50 21.94 2.99
N SER A 712 40.76 22.88 2.36
CA SER A 712 41.28 24.24 2.12
C SER A 712 41.53 25.00 3.42
N THR A 713 40.66 24.80 4.42
CA THR A 713 40.80 25.44 5.73
C THR A 713 41.96 24.85 6.51
N GLU A 714 42.12 23.52 6.50
CA GLU A 714 43.27 22.84 7.11
C GLU A 714 44.60 23.28 6.49
N LEU A 715 44.69 23.33 5.16
CA LEU A 715 45.88 23.82 4.45
C LEU A 715 46.19 25.28 4.80
N ALA A 716 45.16 26.14 4.80
CA ALA A 716 45.33 27.55 5.16
C ALA A 716 45.78 27.72 6.61
N MET A 717 45.41 26.82 7.53
CA MET A 717 45.85 26.87 8.93
C MET A 717 47.32 26.48 9.11
N GLU A 718 47.88 25.63 8.25
CA GLU A 718 49.30 25.25 8.33
C GLU A 718 50.26 26.37 7.87
N ASP A 719 49.80 27.28 7.01
CA ASP A 719 50.59 28.39 6.46
C ASP A 719 50.71 29.60 7.42
N ILE A 720 50.07 29.54 8.59
CA ILE A 720 49.97 30.65 9.56
C ILE A 720 50.23 30.18 10.99
N PRO A 721 50.81 31.03 11.86
CA PRO A 721 51.09 30.67 13.24
C PRO A 721 49.82 30.36 14.05
N ASP A 722 49.87 29.30 14.85
CA ASP A 722 48.77 28.76 15.69
C ASP A 722 48.12 29.77 16.65
N ASP A 723 48.80 30.85 17.03
CA ASP A 723 48.25 31.90 17.92
C ASP A 723 47.57 33.05 17.16
N SER A 724 47.68 33.08 15.83
CA SER A 724 47.11 34.19 15.05
C SER A 724 45.57 34.21 15.11
N LEU A 725 45.01 35.42 15.02
CA LEU A 725 43.56 35.60 14.96
C LEU A 725 42.95 34.86 13.75
N VAL A 726 43.67 34.84 12.63
CA VAL A 726 43.29 34.16 11.39
C VAL A 726 43.24 32.64 11.58
N TRP A 727 44.22 32.06 12.29
CA TRP A 727 44.21 30.63 12.63
C TRP A 727 42.99 30.26 13.47
N LYS A 728 42.64 31.09 14.48
CA LYS A 728 41.44 30.89 15.32
C LYS A 728 40.13 31.01 14.54
N ASP A 729 40.05 31.88 13.54
CA ASP A 729 38.87 32.03 12.69
C ASP A 729 38.74 30.89 11.66
N LEU A 730 39.85 30.38 11.13
CA LEU A 730 39.87 29.18 10.29
C LEU A 730 39.52 27.92 11.12
N GLU A 731 40.02 27.80 12.35
CA GLU A 731 39.67 26.70 13.26
C GLU A 731 38.15 26.66 13.54
N ARG A 732 37.51 27.82 13.70
CA ARG A 732 36.05 27.91 13.83
C ARG A 732 35.32 27.47 12.57
N SER A 733 35.83 27.85 11.41
CA SER A 733 35.27 27.50 10.11
C SER A 733 35.36 26.00 9.85
N LEU A 734 36.51 25.39 10.18
CA LEU A 734 36.72 23.94 10.14
C LEU A 734 35.76 23.21 11.10
N LYS A 735 35.66 23.66 12.35
CA LYS A 735 34.69 23.11 13.34
C LYS A 735 33.22 23.27 12.89
N ALA A 736 32.90 24.28 12.08
CA ALA A 736 31.56 24.43 11.51
C ALA A 736 31.31 23.46 10.34
N ALA A 737 32.29 23.28 9.44
CA ALA A 737 32.21 22.34 8.34
C ALA A 737 32.10 20.88 8.82
N VAL A 738 32.90 20.49 9.83
CA VAL A 738 32.82 19.16 10.47
C VAL A 738 31.44 18.92 11.09
N ARG A 739 30.84 19.93 11.73
CA ARG A 739 29.46 19.85 12.25
C ARG A 739 28.42 19.71 11.13
N GLY A 740 28.59 20.44 10.03
CA GLY A 740 27.76 20.33 8.84
C GLY A 740 27.76 18.91 8.27
N SER A 741 28.92 18.27 8.22
CA SER A 741 29.06 16.88 7.76
C SER A 741 28.32 15.90 8.67
N GLY A 742 28.40 16.09 9.99
CA GLY A 742 27.63 15.31 10.97
C GLY A 742 26.11 15.39 10.75
N LEU A 743 25.57 16.57 10.42
CA LEU A 743 24.15 16.78 10.12
C LEU A 743 23.70 16.05 8.84
N ILE A 744 24.53 16.06 7.80
CA ILE A 744 24.23 15.35 6.55
C ILE A 744 24.19 13.84 6.77
N LYS A 745 25.13 13.32 7.57
CA LYS A 745 25.14 11.91 8.00
C LYS A 745 23.84 11.54 8.74
N GLN A 746 23.30 12.44 9.59
CA GLN A 746 22.01 12.23 10.26
C GLN A 746 20.82 12.15 9.29
N ILE A 747 20.77 13.02 8.28
CA ILE A 747 19.72 13.01 7.26
C ILE A 747 19.77 11.70 6.46
N LEU A 748 20.98 11.24 6.08
CA LEU A 748 21.18 9.97 5.38
C LEU A 748 20.75 8.75 6.20
N THR A 749 21.06 8.74 7.51
CA THR A 749 20.67 7.66 8.43
C THR A 749 19.16 7.61 8.65
N PHE A 750 18.49 8.76 8.70
CA PHE A 750 17.04 8.83 8.86
C PHE A 750 16.30 8.31 7.62
N SER A 751 16.88 8.49 6.43
CA SER A 751 16.16 8.34 5.15
C SER A 751 16.33 6.98 4.45
N ARG A 752 17.20 6.10 4.96
CA ARG A 752 17.49 4.81 4.31
C ARG A 752 16.84 3.64 5.07
N PRO A 753 16.23 2.67 4.36
CA PRO A 753 15.97 1.35 4.94
C PRO A 753 17.31 0.68 5.29
N THR A 754 17.46 0.16 6.51
CA THR A 754 18.71 -0.50 6.93
C THR A 754 19.01 -1.73 6.08
N GLN A 755 20.20 -1.76 5.44
CA GLN A 755 20.69 -2.89 4.64
C GLN A 755 21.71 -3.77 5.38
N GLU A 756 22.30 -3.31 6.49
CA GLU A 756 23.41 -4.00 7.17
C GLU A 756 22.96 -5.12 8.14
N GLY A 757 21.68 -5.15 8.54
CA GLY A 757 21.13 -6.23 9.37
C GLY A 757 21.79 -6.38 10.74
N PHE A 758 21.66 -7.56 11.35
CA PHE A 758 22.18 -7.87 12.70
C PHE A 758 23.65 -8.31 12.65
N VAL A 759 24.54 -7.56 13.31
CA VAL A 759 25.98 -7.88 13.42
C VAL A 759 26.47 -7.85 14.87
N PRO A 760 27.55 -8.57 15.23
CA PRO A 760 28.20 -8.40 16.53
C PRO A 760 28.67 -6.95 16.70
N THR A 761 28.05 -6.22 17.63
CA THR A 761 28.21 -4.78 17.80
C THR A 761 28.66 -4.46 19.22
N ASP A 762 29.70 -3.62 19.34
CA ASP A 762 30.03 -2.97 20.61
C ASP A 762 29.11 -1.77 20.81
N LEU A 763 28.14 -1.93 21.72
CA LEU A 763 27.18 -0.86 22.02
C LEU A 763 27.85 0.41 22.57
N ARG A 764 29.07 0.32 23.13
CA ARG A 764 29.80 1.48 23.62
C ARG A 764 30.11 2.46 22.50
N GLU A 765 30.59 1.95 21.36
CA GLU A 765 30.95 2.79 20.22
C GLU A 765 29.72 3.49 19.63
N VAL A 766 28.65 2.72 19.39
CA VAL A 766 27.40 3.23 18.79
C VAL A 766 26.72 4.26 19.70
N VAL A 767 26.63 3.97 21.00
CA VAL A 767 26.01 4.88 21.97
C VAL A 767 26.89 6.11 22.19
N ALA A 768 28.22 5.97 22.24
CA ALA A 768 29.12 7.12 22.36
C ALA A 768 29.04 8.04 21.14
N GLU A 769 28.95 7.50 19.92
CA GLU A 769 28.76 8.29 18.69
C GLU A 769 27.42 9.06 18.75
N ALA A 770 26.34 8.38 19.12
CA ALA A 770 25.02 9.00 19.25
C ALA A 770 25.00 10.12 20.31
N ILE A 771 25.59 9.89 21.49
CA ILE A 771 25.70 10.90 22.56
C ILE A 771 26.54 12.09 22.11
N THR A 772 27.63 11.86 21.37
CA THR A 772 28.47 12.93 20.84
C THR A 772 27.67 13.85 19.91
N LEU A 773 26.87 13.26 19.02
CA LEU A 773 25.97 14.01 18.14
C LEU A 773 24.89 14.77 18.91
N ILE A 774 24.23 14.13 19.87
CA ILE A 774 23.22 14.77 20.73
C ILE A 774 23.80 15.98 21.45
N ARG A 775 25.00 15.83 22.03
CA ARG A 775 25.66 16.91 22.77
C ARG A 775 25.97 18.12 21.89
N VAL A 776 26.23 17.92 20.59
CA VAL A 776 26.47 18.98 19.62
C VAL A 776 25.17 19.62 19.12
N SER A 777 24.08 18.86 19.03
CA SER A 777 22.78 19.33 18.52
C SER A 777 21.89 19.99 19.58
N MET A 778 22.14 19.76 20.88
CA MET A 778 21.31 20.32 21.94
C MET A 778 21.61 21.81 22.20
N PRO A 779 20.58 22.65 22.41
CA PRO A 779 20.76 24.05 22.78
C PRO A 779 21.40 24.19 24.17
N ARG A 780 22.01 25.36 24.43
CA ARG A 780 22.82 25.61 25.65
C ARG A 780 22.05 25.50 26.97
N ASN A 781 20.72 25.52 26.94
CA ASN A 781 19.86 25.35 28.11
C ASN A 781 19.67 23.88 28.52
N ILE A 782 20.23 22.92 27.80
CA ILE A 782 20.14 21.49 28.10
C ILE A 782 21.53 20.92 28.37
N SER A 783 21.67 20.28 29.53
CA SER A 783 22.91 19.63 29.94
C SER A 783 22.83 18.13 29.69
N VAL A 784 23.85 17.57 29.04
CA VAL A 784 23.90 16.13 28.69
C VAL A 784 25.01 15.46 29.48
N SER A 785 24.71 14.43 30.27
CA SER A 785 25.70 13.60 30.96
C SER A 785 25.66 12.15 30.46
N SER A 786 26.79 11.44 30.55
CA SER A 786 26.91 10.05 30.11
C SER A 786 27.82 9.25 31.02
N THR A 787 27.40 8.03 31.37
CA THR A 787 28.20 7.05 32.12
C THR A 787 28.14 5.71 31.38
N ILE A 788 29.28 5.25 30.86
CA ILE A 788 29.39 3.99 30.11
C ILE A 788 30.34 3.07 30.88
N GLU A 789 29.90 1.87 31.24
CA GLU A 789 30.73 0.86 31.90
C GLU A 789 31.76 0.24 30.93
N GLU A 790 32.97 -0.05 31.40
CA GLU A 790 34.06 -0.57 30.56
C GLU A 790 33.89 -2.07 30.22
N ASP A 791 33.24 -2.85 31.09
CA ASP A 791 33.08 -4.32 30.96
C ASP A 791 31.71 -4.71 30.39
N LEU A 792 31.50 -4.42 29.10
CA LEU A 792 30.28 -4.74 28.35
C LEU A 792 30.55 -5.79 27.27
N HIS A 793 29.62 -6.74 27.13
CA HIS A 793 29.71 -7.81 26.14
C HIS A 793 29.13 -7.35 24.80
N LEU A 794 29.65 -7.89 23.69
CA LEU A 794 29.12 -7.65 22.35
C LEU A 794 27.65 -8.09 22.27
N CYS A 795 26.84 -7.31 21.55
CA CYS A 795 25.43 -7.64 21.31
C CYS A 795 25.23 -7.96 19.83
N LEU A 796 24.36 -8.92 19.50
CA LEU A 796 23.89 -9.06 18.12
C LEU A 796 22.88 -7.94 17.87
N ALA A 797 23.30 -6.88 17.20
CA ALA A 797 22.46 -5.71 16.98
C ALA A 797 22.71 -5.09 15.61
N ASP A 798 21.72 -4.36 15.10
CA ASP A 798 21.91 -3.45 13.97
C ASP A 798 22.37 -2.10 14.54
N PRO A 799 23.63 -1.67 14.31
CA PRO A 799 24.17 -0.42 14.83
C PRO A 799 23.31 0.80 14.46
N THR A 800 22.70 0.78 13.28
CA THR A 800 21.87 1.88 12.78
C THR A 800 20.56 1.96 13.54
N GLN A 801 19.94 0.81 13.81
CA GLN A 801 18.70 0.75 14.59
C GLN A 801 18.94 1.11 16.07
N VAL A 802 20.07 0.70 16.66
CA VAL A 802 20.47 1.13 18.01
C VAL A 802 20.69 2.64 18.06
N HIS A 803 21.37 3.21 17.07
CA HIS A 803 21.55 4.66 16.94
C HIS A 803 20.20 5.38 16.86
N GLN A 804 19.25 4.82 16.10
CA GLN A 804 17.90 5.36 15.97
C GLN A 804 17.12 5.33 17.29
N ILE A 805 17.29 4.29 18.13
CA ILE A 805 16.70 4.24 19.47
C ILE A 805 17.16 5.44 20.30
N VAL A 806 18.49 5.66 20.37
CA VAL A 806 19.09 6.74 21.16
C VAL A 806 18.61 8.11 20.67
N MET A 807 18.61 8.33 19.36
CA MET A 807 18.19 9.60 18.76
C MET A 807 16.71 9.92 18.97
N ASN A 808 15.81 8.93 18.82
CA ASN A 808 14.37 9.12 19.01
C ASN A 808 14.04 9.46 20.48
N LEU A 809 14.64 8.75 21.43
CA LEU A 809 14.40 8.99 22.85
C LEU A 809 15.00 10.32 23.31
N ALA A 810 16.21 10.68 22.85
CA ALA A 810 16.83 11.96 23.15
C ALA A 810 16.06 13.15 22.55
N THR A 811 15.51 12.99 21.34
CA THR A 811 14.68 14.01 20.70
C THR A 811 13.35 14.19 21.45
N ASN A 812 12.73 13.10 21.91
CA ASN A 812 11.53 13.18 22.73
C ASN A 812 11.80 13.88 24.08
N ALA A 813 12.91 13.55 24.74
CA ALA A 813 13.35 14.21 25.97
C ALA A 813 13.59 15.72 25.74
N PHE A 814 14.31 16.08 24.67
CA PHE A 814 14.50 17.48 24.26
C PHE A 814 13.18 18.23 24.09
N GLN A 815 12.26 17.66 23.32
CA GLN A 815 10.98 18.30 23.05
C GLN A 815 10.10 18.40 24.32
N ALA A 816 10.25 17.49 25.27
CA ALA A 816 9.56 17.52 26.56
C ALA A 816 10.11 18.63 27.49
N LEU A 817 11.43 18.87 27.43
CA LEU A 817 12.11 19.94 28.18
C LEU A 817 11.81 21.33 27.60
N GLY A 818 11.62 21.44 26.28
CA GLY A 818 11.22 22.66 25.59
C GLY A 818 12.10 23.87 25.93
N GLU A 819 11.48 25.03 26.15
CA GLU A 819 12.21 26.26 26.49
C GLU A 819 12.72 26.31 27.95
N ARG A 820 12.19 25.46 28.85
CA ARG A 820 12.59 25.45 30.27
C ARG A 820 14.04 25.00 30.47
N GLY A 821 14.58 24.23 29.53
CA GLY A 821 15.89 23.58 29.69
C GLY A 821 15.85 22.44 30.71
N GLY A 822 16.98 21.75 30.91
CA GLY A 822 17.06 20.65 31.85
C GLY A 822 18.28 19.75 31.69
N HIS A 823 18.15 18.50 32.12
CA HIS A 823 19.19 17.50 32.13
C HIS A 823 18.74 16.20 31.47
N ILE A 824 19.55 15.71 30.52
CA ILE A 824 19.40 14.38 29.93
C ILE A 824 20.62 13.56 30.32
N SER A 825 20.41 12.40 30.92
CA SER A 825 21.49 11.48 31.31
C SER A 825 21.38 10.15 30.59
N PHE A 826 22.53 9.66 30.12
CA PHE A 826 22.68 8.37 29.44
C PHE A 826 23.52 7.44 30.30
N ARG A 827 23.04 6.23 30.58
CA ARG A 827 23.81 5.21 31.31
C ARG A 827 23.81 3.91 30.53
N LEU A 828 24.98 3.37 30.23
CA LEU A 828 25.11 2.05 29.60
C LEU A 828 25.86 1.13 30.55
N GLY A 829 25.24 0.02 30.95
CA GLY A 829 25.81 -0.91 31.92
C GLY A 829 25.24 -2.32 31.80
N ARG A 830 25.81 -3.26 32.54
CA ARG A 830 25.38 -4.66 32.53
C ARG A 830 24.23 -4.90 33.51
N MET A 831 23.24 -5.71 33.10
CA MET A 831 22.18 -6.21 33.97
C MET A 831 22.07 -7.73 33.85
N VAL A 832 21.90 -8.42 34.97
CA VAL A 832 21.63 -9.86 35.00
C VAL A 832 20.17 -10.02 35.41
N LEU A 833 19.36 -10.62 34.53
CA LEU A 833 17.95 -10.90 34.82
C LEU A 833 17.84 -12.28 35.47
N ASP A 834 17.21 -12.33 36.64
CA ASP A 834 16.84 -13.57 37.30
C ASP A 834 15.54 -14.14 36.70
N ARG A 835 15.06 -15.29 37.21
CA ARG A 835 13.88 -15.97 36.64
C ARG A 835 12.57 -15.22 36.85
N ASP A 836 12.45 -14.45 37.93
CA ASP A 836 11.21 -13.77 38.29
C ASP A 836 11.09 -12.45 37.51
N ASP A 837 12.19 -11.70 37.36
CA ASP A 837 12.25 -10.48 36.56
C ASP A 837 12.15 -10.77 35.05
N ALA A 838 12.71 -11.90 34.59
CA ALA A 838 12.60 -12.34 33.20
C ALA A 838 11.15 -12.72 32.81
N GLN A 839 10.36 -13.28 33.73
CA GLN A 839 8.94 -13.56 33.50
C GLN A 839 8.08 -12.30 33.37
N LEU A 840 8.41 -11.24 34.12
CA LEU A 840 7.66 -9.98 34.10
C LEU A 840 7.83 -9.23 32.75
N GLY A 841 9.01 -9.33 32.13
CA GLY A 841 9.36 -8.71 30.85
C GLY A 841 9.32 -9.63 29.63
N ASN A 842 8.81 -10.87 29.78
CA ASN A 842 8.79 -11.88 28.72
C ASN A 842 10.17 -12.17 28.06
N LEU A 843 11.24 -12.01 28.83
CA LEU A 843 12.63 -12.23 28.43
C LEU A 843 13.16 -13.59 28.92
N ALA A 844 14.28 -14.06 28.36
CA ALA A 844 14.97 -15.23 28.89
C ALA A 844 15.90 -14.83 30.06
N PRO A 845 16.05 -15.64 31.12
CA PRO A 845 17.04 -15.37 32.16
C PRO A 845 18.45 -15.33 31.56
N GLY A 846 19.22 -14.27 31.81
CA GLY A 846 20.49 -14.07 31.12
C GLY A 846 21.17 -12.75 31.44
N VAL A 847 22.29 -12.51 30.76
CA VAL A 847 23.03 -11.25 30.81
C VAL A 847 22.52 -10.35 29.69
N TYR A 848 22.20 -9.12 30.05
CA TYR A 848 21.70 -8.09 29.15
C TYR A 848 22.54 -6.82 29.27
N SER A 849 22.73 -6.13 28.16
CA SER A 849 23.21 -4.75 28.15
C SER A 849 22.02 -3.83 28.37
N ARG A 850 22.09 -3.00 29.41
CA ARG A 850 21.06 -2.04 29.76
C ARG A 850 21.49 -0.63 29.36
N LEU A 851 20.75 -0.04 28.42
CA LEU A 851 20.84 1.37 28.07
C LEU A 851 19.70 2.12 28.77
N THR A 852 20.06 3.00 29.69
CA THR A 852 19.13 3.85 30.43
C THR A 852 19.23 5.29 29.92
N ILE A 853 18.09 5.89 29.60
CA ILE A 853 17.98 7.30 29.19
C ILE A 853 17.00 7.99 30.16
N GLU A 854 17.48 8.98 30.89
CA GLU A 854 16.73 9.71 31.92
C GLU A 854 16.63 11.20 31.56
N ASP A 855 15.45 11.81 31.75
CA ASP A 855 15.22 13.24 31.67
C ASP A 855 14.45 13.79 32.89
N ASP A 856 14.70 15.05 33.22
CA ASP A 856 14.00 15.82 34.27
C ASP A 856 12.83 16.67 33.70
N GLY A 857 12.24 16.19 32.60
CA GLY A 857 11.08 16.81 31.96
C GLY A 857 9.79 16.66 32.78
N PRO A 858 8.64 17.12 32.25
CA PRO A 858 7.37 17.15 32.99
C PRO A 858 6.85 15.77 33.42
N GLY A 859 7.41 14.67 32.90
CA GLY A 859 6.92 13.31 33.10
C GLY A 859 5.75 12.95 32.19
N ILE A 860 5.40 11.67 32.17
CA ILE A 860 4.31 11.08 31.40
C ILE A 860 3.18 10.70 32.36
N ASP A 861 1.97 11.19 32.09
CA ASP A 861 0.76 10.90 32.89
C ASP A 861 0.43 9.40 32.87
N GLU A 862 0.14 8.82 34.03
CA GLU A 862 -0.15 7.39 34.23
C GLU A 862 -1.27 6.90 33.29
N ALA A 863 -2.26 7.74 32.98
CA ALA A 863 -3.38 7.38 32.11
C ALA A 863 -2.99 7.16 30.62
N ILE A 864 -1.80 7.63 30.22
CA ILE A 864 -1.32 7.53 28.84
C ILE A 864 -0.06 6.64 28.70
N GLN A 865 0.55 6.19 29.80
CA GLN A 865 1.79 5.39 29.77
C GLN A 865 1.65 4.08 28.98
N ASP A 866 0.47 3.44 28.99
CA ASP A 866 0.23 2.23 28.18
C ASP A 866 0.01 2.54 26.70
N LYS A 867 -0.36 3.80 26.36
CA LYS A 867 -0.73 4.24 25.01
C LYS A 867 0.41 4.91 24.26
N ILE A 868 1.48 5.30 24.92
CA ILE A 868 2.61 6.00 24.28
C ILE A 868 3.31 5.15 23.20
N TYR A 869 3.17 3.83 23.28
CA TYR A 869 3.72 2.89 22.30
C TYR A 869 2.76 2.65 21.12
N ASP A 870 1.52 3.15 21.19
CA ASP A 870 0.56 3.05 20.10
C ASP A 870 1.02 3.94 18.92
N PRO A 871 1.06 3.41 17.69
CA PRO A 871 1.39 4.20 16.51
C PRO A 871 0.46 5.41 16.38
N PHE A 872 1.04 6.58 16.10
CA PHE A 872 0.35 7.88 15.95
C PHE A 872 -0.20 8.50 17.24
N PHE A 873 0.03 7.88 18.40
CA PHE A 873 -0.30 8.50 19.67
C PHE A 873 0.63 9.68 19.93
N THR A 874 0.04 10.86 20.12
CA THR A 874 0.76 12.08 20.49
C THR A 874 -0.09 12.94 21.39
N THR A 875 0.52 13.55 22.40
CA THR A 875 -0.11 14.53 23.29
C THR A 875 0.04 15.97 22.76
N LYS A 876 0.64 16.16 21.58
CA LYS A 876 0.95 17.46 20.98
C LYS A 876 -0.13 17.90 19.98
N GLY A 877 -0.21 19.20 19.70
CA GLY A 877 -1.21 19.81 18.80
C GLY A 877 -1.15 19.26 17.36
N LYS A 878 -2.22 19.50 16.57
CA LYS A 878 -2.29 19.07 15.15
C LYS A 878 -1.10 19.66 14.37
N GLY A 879 -0.11 18.82 14.05
CA GLY A 879 1.09 19.18 13.27
C GLY A 879 2.42 19.11 14.03
N GLU A 880 2.43 18.99 15.36
CA GLU A 880 3.65 19.12 16.19
C GLU A 880 4.23 17.78 16.69
N GLY A 881 4.06 16.71 15.93
CA GLY A 881 4.68 15.42 16.24
C GLY A 881 4.08 14.29 15.42
N THR A 882 4.93 13.39 14.94
CA THR A 882 4.52 12.26 14.09
C THR A 882 3.81 11.14 14.87
N GLY A 883 3.95 11.12 16.21
CA GLY A 883 3.42 10.05 17.08
C GLY A 883 4.01 8.66 16.78
N LEU A 884 5.09 8.58 16.00
CA LEU A 884 5.68 7.32 15.54
C LEU A 884 6.99 6.98 16.25
N GLY A 885 7.68 7.98 16.84
CA GLY A 885 9.03 7.80 17.37
C GLY A 885 9.13 6.67 18.39
N LEU A 886 8.23 6.64 19.38
CA LEU A 886 8.29 5.65 20.46
C LEU A 886 7.76 4.26 20.05
N ALA A 887 6.78 4.20 19.15
CA ALA A 887 6.32 2.95 18.53
C ALA A 887 7.44 2.29 17.71
N VAL A 888 8.22 3.09 16.98
CA VAL A 888 9.41 2.62 16.25
C VAL A 888 10.48 2.10 17.21
N VAL A 889 10.78 2.83 18.29
CA VAL A 889 11.72 2.38 19.32
C VAL A 889 11.30 1.02 19.90
N HIS A 890 10.04 0.89 20.31
CA HIS A 890 9.52 -0.36 20.88
C HIS A 890 9.60 -1.52 19.86
N GLY A 891 9.27 -1.27 18.59
CA GLY A 891 9.42 -2.25 17.51
C GLY A 891 10.86 -2.69 17.28
N ILE A 892 11.81 -1.75 17.25
CA ILE A 892 13.23 -2.04 17.08
C ILE A 892 13.74 -2.89 18.25
N VAL A 893 13.44 -2.51 19.49
CA VAL A 893 13.93 -3.21 20.70
C VAL A 893 13.42 -4.65 20.72
N ARG A 894 12.14 -4.89 20.41
CA ARG A 894 11.60 -6.25 20.31
C ARG A 894 12.21 -7.06 19.17
N ASN A 895 12.48 -6.45 18.02
CA ASN A 895 13.14 -7.13 16.91
C ASN A 895 14.55 -7.60 17.29
N HIS A 896 15.21 -6.89 18.22
CA HIS A 896 16.50 -7.29 18.79
C HIS A 896 16.40 -8.34 19.91
N GLY A 897 15.22 -8.90 20.18
CA GLY A 897 15.00 -9.84 21.29
C GLY A 897 15.16 -9.18 22.67
N GLY A 898 15.03 -7.86 22.72
CA GLY A 898 15.12 -7.04 23.92
C GLY A 898 13.76 -6.58 24.43
N GLU A 899 13.76 -5.84 25.53
CA GLU A 899 12.56 -5.22 26.11
C GLU A 899 12.84 -3.77 26.54
N ILE A 900 11.80 -2.93 26.53
CA ILE A 900 11.87 -1.54 26.98
C ILE A 900 10.97 -1.32 28.20
N TRP A 901 11.54 -0.78 29.27
CA TRP A 901 10.81 -0.42 30.48
C TRP A 901 10.73 1.09 30.62
N LEU A 902 9.56 1.58 31.04
CA LEU A 902 9.33 2.99 31.36
C LEU A 902 9.11 3.15 32.86
N VAL A 903 9.81 4.11 33.45
CA VAL A 903 9.51 4.66 34.76
C VAL A 903 9.29 6.15 34.59
N SER A 904 8.07 6.63 34.84
CA SER A 904 7.79 8.07 34.79
C SER A 904 6.93 8.52 35.97
N THR A 905 7.37 9.63 36.56
CA THR A 905 6.66 10.36 37.62
C THR A 905 6.64 11.83 37.23
N PRO A 906 5.72 12.67 37.75
CA PRO A 906 5.73 14.10 37.46
C PRO A 906 7.10 14.73 37.74
N GLY A 907 7.74 15.30 36.72
CA GLY A 907 9.09 15.86 36.82
C GLY A 907 10.25 14.89 36.51
N PHE A 908 9.98 13.66 36.09
CA PHE A 908 11.01 12.66 35.77
C PHE A 908 10.54 11.58 34.80
N THR A 909 11.35 11.27 33.79
CA THR A 909 11.10 10.16 32.86
C THR A 909 12.37 9.34 32.68
N ARG A 910 12.24 8.02 32.68
CA ARG A 910 13.32 7.08 32.47
C ARG A 910 12.88 5.94 31.57
N PHE A 911 13.65 5.71 30.51
CA PHE A 911 13.55 4.53 29.67
C PHE A 911 14.74 3.60 29.90
N ASP A 912 14.49 2.33 30.18
CA ASP A 912 15.50 1.27 30.26
C ASP A 912 15.32 0.31 29.09
N ILE A 913 16.32 0.21 28.23
CA ILE A 913 16.35 -0.69 27.08
C ILE A 913 17.29 -1.84 27.40
N LEU A 914 16.78 -3.07 27.30
CA LEU A 914 17.52 -4.29 27.60
C LEU A 914 17.81 -5.03 26.29
N LEU A 915 19.08 -5.25 25.96
CA LEU A 915 19.50 -6.00 24.76
C LEU A 915 20.29 -7.26 25.16
N PRO A 916 20.04 -8.42 24.54
CA PRO A 916 20.72 -9.67 24.89
C PRO A 916 22.20 -9.64 24.49
N THR A 917 23.09 -10.04 25.40
CA THR A 917 24.54 -10.10 25.13
C THR A 917 24.99 -11.45 24.58
N MET A 918 25.99 -11.46 23.71
CA MET A 918 26.68 -12.68 23.28
C MET A 918 27.69 -13.16 24.33
N ASN A 919 27.79 -14.48 24.49
CA ASN A 919 28.65 -15.13 25.49
C ASN A 919 30.04 -15.57 24.98
N GLU A 920 30.46 -15.18 23.77
CA GLU A 920 31.78 -15.55 23.23
C GLU A 920 32.67 -14.32 22.99
N LEU A 921 33.81 -14.28 23.68
CA LEU A 921 34.88 -13.31 23.46
C LEU A 921 35.47 -13.51 22.06
N CYS A 922 35.24 -12.55 21.15
CA CYS A 922 36.15 -12.29 20.03
C CYS A 922 36.96 -11.05 20.35
N LEU A 923 38.29 -11.22 20.46
CA LEU A 923 39.25 -10.14 20.61
C LEU A 923 39.23 -9.28 19.34
N LEU A 924 38.73 -8.04 19.44
CA LEU A 924 39.00 -7.02 18.43
C LEU A 924 40.48 -6.60 18.54
N PRO A 925 41.18 -6.33 17.42
CA PRO A 925 42.55 -5.83 17.44
C PRO A 925 42.57 -4.45 18.13
N GLY A 926 43.41 -4.32 19.15
CA GLY A 926 43.48 -3.14 20.00
C GLY A 926 43.89 -1.86 19.25
N GLU A 927 43.38 -0.73 19.74
CA GLU A 927 43.81 0.61 19.36
C GLU A 927 45.32 0.77 19.60
N CYS A 928 46.08 0.92 18.51
CA CYS A 928 47.43 1.46 18.55
C CYS A 928 47.36 2.98 18.38
N VAL A 929 47.72 3.70 19.43
CA VAL A 929 48.18 5.09 19.37
C VAL A 929 49.49 5.12 18.57
N SER A 930 49.68 6.03 17.59
CA SER A 930 50.95 6.75 17.36
C SER A 930 51.10 7.44 15.98
N ALA A 931 51.73 8.63 16.03
CA ALA A 931 52.65 9.29 15.09
C ALA A 931 52.16 9.82 13.74
N ALA A 932 52.66 11.02 13.41
CA ALA A 932 52.59 11.63 12.09
C ALA A 932 53.23 10.70 11.05
N VAL A 933 52.42 10.29 10.09
CA VAL A 933 52.76 9.30 9.07
C VAL A 933 53.32 10.03 7.84
N THR A 934 54.60 9.85 7.51
CA THR A 934 55.25 10.46 6.34
C THR A 934 55.86 9.41 5.41
N GLY A 935 55.93 9.71 4.11
CA GLY A 935 56.40 8.82 3.03
C GLY A 935 57.35 9.48 2.02
N SER A 936 57.78 8.73 1.00
CA SER A 936 58.60 9.21 -0.15
C SER A 936 58.23 8.57 -1.51
N GLU A 937 57.15 7.82 -1.56
CA GLU A 937 56.70 7.00 -2.69
C GLU A 937 55.97 7.80 -3.76
N HIS A 938 55.84 7.23 -4.95
CA HIS A 938 55.17 7.82 -6.10
C HIS A 938 53.70 7.36 -6.20
N LEU A 939 52.78 8.30 -6.09
CA LEU A 939 51.34 8.07 -6.10
C LEU A 939 50.72 8.58 -7.40
N ALA A 940 49.72 7.89 -7.92
CA ALA A 940 48.83 8.43 -8.93
C ALA A 940 47.48 8.76 -8.29
N PHE A 941 46.96 9.97 -8.52
CA PHE A 941 45.66 10.42 -8.02
C PHE A 941 44.72 10.68 -9.20
N ILE A 942 43.60 9.97 -9.26
CA ILE A 942 42.62 10.04 -10.35
C ILE A 942 41.28 10.51 -9.77
N GLU A 943 40.79 11.65 -10.25
CA GLU A 943 39.60 12.34 -9.73
C GLU A 943 39.09 13.28 -10.82
N ASP A 944 37.78 13.42 -11.01
CA ASP A 944 37.20 14.29 -12.04
C ASP A 944 36.92 15.72 -11.53
N ASP A 945 36.81 15.89 -10.21
CA ASP A 945 36.62 17.16 -9.54
C ASP A 945 37.90 18.03 -9.54
N GLU A 946 37.83 19.20 -10.21
CA GLU A 946 38.97 20.12 -10.37
C GLU A 946 39.50 20.69 -9.04
N ASP A 947 38.62 20.90 -8.06
CA ASP A 947 39.00 21.43 -6.74
C ASP A 947 39.82 20.38 -5.97
N GLN A 948 39.39 19.12 -5.99
CA GLN A 948 40.12 18.01 -5.37
C GLN A 948 41.42 17.68 -6.09
N LEU A 949 41.45 17.73 -7.42
CA LEU A 949 42.68 17.62 -8.21
C LEU A 949 43.73 18.68 -7.87
N THR A 950 43.30 19.84 -7.36
CA THR A 950 44.19 20.93 -6.94
C THR A 950 44.61 20.82 -5.48
N LEU A 951 43.71 20.37 -4.61
CA LEU A 951 43.89 20.36 -3.14
C LEU A 951 44.54 19.07 -2.62
N ILE A 952 44.03 17.90 -3.01
CA ILE A 952 44.47 16.60 -2.44
C ILE A 952 45.93 16.27 -2.77
N PRO A 953 46.43 16.49 -4.00
CA PRO A 953 47.84 16.27 -4.30
C PRO A 953 48.77 17.10 -3.42
N ARG A 954 48.41 18.34 -3.09
CA ARG A 954 49.20 19.20 -2.18
C ARG A 954 49.25 18.62 -0.76
N VAL A 955 48.14 18.07 -0.26
CA VAL A 955 48.09 17.41 1.06
C VAL A 955 48.98 16.18 1.09
N LEU A 956 48.96 15.37 0.02
CA LEU A 956 49.80 14.18 -0.13
C LEU A 956 51.28 14.54 -0.29
N GLU A 957 51.62 15.58 -1.06
CA GLU A 957 52.99 16.09 -1.20
C GLU A 957 53.57 16.59 0.13
N GLN A 958 52.74 17.23 0.98
CA GLN A 958 53.15 17.62 2.33
C GLN A 958 53.43 16.43 3.25
N LEU A 959 52.79 15.28 3.03
CA LEU A 959 53.11 14.03 3.74
C LEU A 959 54.40 13.37 3.19
N GLY A 960 55.02 13.96 2.17
CA GLY A 960 56.32 13.54 1.61
C GLY A 960 56.23 12.72 0.32
N TYR A 961 55.03 12.45 -0.19
CA TYR A 961 54.82 11.66 -1.40
C TYR A 961 55.03 12.48 -2.68
N THR A 962 55.38 11.82 -3.79
CA THR A 962 55.38 12.44 -5.13
C THR A 962 54.08 12.06 -5.85
N VAL A 963 53.23 13.03 -6.20
CA VAL A 963 51.88 12.75 -6.72
C VAL A 963 51.75 13.12 -8.20
N HIS A 964 51.19 12.22 -8.99
CA HIS A 964 50.82 12.42 -10.38
C HIS A 964 49.28 12.44 -10.52
N SER A 965 48.72 13.61 -10.83
CA SER A 965 47.26 13.81 -10.90
C SER A 965 46.71 13.62 -12.31
N PHE A 966 45.54 12.97 -12.44
CA PHE A 966 44.85 12.76 -13.71
C PHE A 966 43.37 13.07 -13.58
N GLN A 967 42.85 13.94 -14.46
CA GLN A 967 41.43 14.30 -14.50
C GLN A 967 40.57 13.29 -15.25
N ASN A 968 41.13 12.68 -16.30
CA ASN A 968 40.43 11.71 -17.13
C ASN A 968 40.92 10.29 -16.84
N PRO A 969 40.05 9.36 -16.40
CA PRO A 969 40.45 7.99 -16.08
C PRO A 969 41.03 7.23 -17.29
N ALA A 970 40.58 7.51 -18.52
CA ALA A 970 41.12 6.86 -19.71
C ALA A 970 42.57 7.29 -20.02
N ASP A 971 42.89 8.56 -19.80
CA ASP A 971 44.24 9.10 -19.98
C ASP A 971 45.18 8.57 -18.88
N ALA A 972 44.68 8.47 -17.64
CA ALA A 972 45.40 7.87 -16.52
C ALA A 972 45.81 6.42 -16.84
N VAL A 973 44.87 5.58 -17.27
CA VAL A 973 45.15 4.18 -17.64
C VAL A 973 46.17 4.09 -18.78
N SER A 974 46.01 4.91 -19.84
CA SER A 974 46.93 4.94 -20.98
C SER A 974 48.37 5.27 -20.57
N VAL A 975 48.53 6.25 -19.67
CA VAL A 975 49.84 6.72 -19.19
C VAL A 975 50.46 5.73 -18.19
N ILE A 976 49.66 5.15 -17.28
CA ILE A 976 50.14 4.19 -16.27
C ILE A 976 50.50 2.84 -16.91
N CYS A 977 49.76 2.41 -17.95
CA CYS A 977 50.06 1.20 -18.73
C CYS A 977 51.27 1.39 -19.68
N GLY A 978 51.70 2.64 -19.95
CA GLY A 978 52.93 2.93 -20.70
C GLY A 978 54.18 2.79 -19.84
N ASP A 979 55.33 2.39 -20.42
CA ASP A 979 56.60 2.10 -19.73
C ASP A 979 57.33 3.34 -19.11
N GLY A 980 56.60 4.38 -18.67
CA GLY A 980 57.17 5.70 -18.37
C GLY A 980 57.23 6.17 -16.92
N LEU A 981 56.37 5.66 -16.01
CA LEU A 981 56.26 6.21 -14.64
C LEU A 981 56.54 5.15 -13.56
N PRO A 982 57.47 5.40 -12.63
CA PRO A 982 57.59 4.61 -11.40
C PRO A 982 56.44 5.02 -10.48
N LEU A 983 55.49 4.12 -10.25
CA LEU A 983 54.33 4.34 -9.37
C LEU A 983 54.27 3.19 -8.37
N ASP A 984 54.00 3.53 -7.12
CA ASP A 984 53.93 2.59 -6.00
C ASP A 984 52.47 2.36 -5.54
N LEU A 985 51.55 3.29 -5.81
CA LEU A 985 50.14 3.20 -5.41
C LEU A 985 49.26 4.10 -6.30
N VAL A 986 48.04 3.65 -6.61
CA VAL A 986 47.00 4.48 -7.25
C VAL A 986 45.90 4.79 -6.24
N ILE A 987 45.47 6.03 -6.17
CA ILE A 987 44.30 6.50 -5.45
C ILE A 987 43.30 7.00 -6.51
N THR A 988 42.12 6.40 -6.58
CA THR A 988 41.10 6.76 -7.59
C THR A 988 39.74 7.00 -6.93
N ASP A 989 38.99 8.00 -7.39
CA ASP A 989 37.58 8.10 -7.03
C ASP A 989 36.75 6.99 -7.68
N TYR A 990 35.66 6.60 -7.03
CA TYR A 990 34.76 5.57 -7.53
C TYR A 990 33.81 6.13 -8.61
N ASP A 991 33.20 7.28 -8.34
CA ASP A 991 32.12 7.85 -9.18
C ASP A 991 32.65 8.88 -10.19
N MET A 992 33.40 8.42 -11.20
CA MET A 992 33.92 9.29 -12.27
C MET A 992 33.16 9.13 -13.60
N PRO A 993 32.94 10.21 -14.38
CA PRO A 993 32.29 10.17 -15.69
C PRO A 993 33.05 9.32 -16.72
N GLY A 994 32.31 8.51 -17.49
CA GLY A 994 32.85 7.70 -18.59
C GLY A 994 33.44 6.35 -18.15
N MET A 995 34.20 6.30 -17.07
CA MET A 995 34.79 5.08 -16.50
C MET A 995 34.89 5.21 -14.98
N ASN A 996 34.28 4.26 -14.25
CA ASN A 996 34.30 4.30 -12.78
C ASN A 996 35.64 3.77 -12.23
N GLY A 997 35.93 4.07 -10.96
CA GLY A 997 37.20 3.65 -10.32
C GLY A 997 37.43 2.14 -10.30
N PHE A 998 36.37 1.34 -10.32
CA PHE A 998 36.46 -0.12 -10.39
C PHE A 998 36.91 -0.61 -11.77
N ASP A 999 36.39 -0.02 -12.84
CA ASP A 999 36.82 -0.30 -14.22
C ASP A 999 38.28 0.10 -14.43
N VAL A 1000 38.71 1.23 -13.85
CA VAL A 1000 40.12 1.67 -13.83
C VAL A 1000 41.00 0.62 -13.13
N ALA A 1001 40.61 0.18 -11.92
CA ALA A 1001 41.35 -0.85 -11.19
C ALA A 1001 41.44 -2.18 -11.97
N GLY A 1002 40.36 -2.57 -12.65
CA GLY A 1002 40.33 -3.74 -13.53
C GLY A 1002 41.30 -3.65 -14.70
N LEU A 1003 41.34 -2.51 -15.40
CA LEU A 1003 42.27 -2.29 -16.51
C LEU A 1003 43.72 -2.20 -16.05
N LEU A 1004 43.98 -1.55 -14.92
CA LEU A 1004 45.32 -1.47 -14.34
C LEU A 1004 45.83 -2.84 -13.92
N ARG A 1005 44.97 -3.76 -13.50
CA ARG A 1005 45.34 -5.15 -13.22
C ARG A 1005 45.86 -5.89 -14.45
N GLU A 1006 45.29 -5.64 -15.63
CA GLU A 1006 45.74 -6.28 -16.87
C GLU A 1006 47.12 -5.78 -17.32
N CYS A 1007 47.43 -4.51 -17.06
CA CYS A 1007 48.71 -3.89 -17.43
C CYS A 1007 49.82 -4.05 -16.38
N ARG A 1008 49.52 -3.75 -15.11
CA ARG A 1008 50.45 -3.70 -13.96
C ARG A 1008 49.79 -4.33 -12.72
N PRO A 1009 49.68 -5.66 -12.65
CA PRO A 1009 48.99 -6.37 -11.58
C PRO A 1009 49.62 -6.18 -10.20
N GLU A 1010 50.89 -5.84 -10.12
CA GLU A 1010 51.63 -5.53 -8.90
C GLU A 1010 51.26 -4.19 -8.24
N LEU A 1011 50.56 -3.30 -8.95
CA LEU A 1011 50.25 -1.96 -8.46
C LEU A 1011 49.01 -1.97 -7.54
N PRO A 1012 49.16 -1.62 -6.25
CA PRO A 1012 48.02 -1.53 -5.34
C PRO A 1012 47.14 -0.31 -5.66
N VAL A 1013 45.83 -0.46 -5.46
CA VAL A 1013 44.82 0.59 -5.67
C VAL A 1013 44.07 0.84 -4.36
N ILE A 1014 44.01 2.11 -3.97
CA ILE A 1014 43.07 2.64 -2.96
C ILE A 1014 41.93 3.30 -3.71
N MET A 1015 40.71 2.91 -3.35
CA MET A 1015 39.53 3.50 -3.94
C MET A 1015 38.87 4.44 -2.95
N VAL A 1016 38.51 5.62 -3.42
CA VAL A 1016 37.83 6.64 -2.64
C VAL A 1016 36.36 6.64 -3.02
N SER A 1017 35.44 6.68 -2.05
CA SER A 1017 34.01 6.75 -2.37
C SER A 1017 33.18 7.42 -1.27
N GLY A 1018 32.16 8.18 -1.66
CA GLY A 1018 31.09 8.63 -0.75
C GLY A 1018 30.01 7.58 -0.49
N ARG A 1019 30.06 6.41 -1.16
CA ARG A 1019 29.04 5.36 -1.08
C ARG A 1019 29.57 4.14 -0.34
N LYS A 1020 28.92 3.75 0.77
CA LYS A 1020 29.27 2.52 1.51
C LYS A 1020 29.11 1.22 0.69
N GLN A 1021 28.20 1.17 -0.29
CA GLN A 1021 28.03 0.00 -1.18
C GLN A 1021 29.29 -0.30 -2.02
N ALA A 1022 30.19 0.67 -2.21
CA ALA A 1022 31.46 0.43 -2.89
C ALA A 1022 32.38 -0.54 -2.10
N GLN A 1023 32.20 -0.66 -0.77
CA GLN A 1023 32.95 -1.62 0.06
C GLN A 1023 32.58 -3.08 -0.21
N GLU A 1024 31.40 -3.37 -0.78
CA GLU A 1024 31.02 -4.75 -1.16
C GLU A 1024 31.85 -5.31 -2.33
N PHE A 1025 32.58 -4.45 -3.03
CA PHE A 1025 33.49 -4.82 -4.12
C PHE A 1025 34.91 -5.16 -3.61
N ILE A 1026 35.17 -5.04 -2.30
CA ILE A 1026 36.42 -5.49 -1.67
C ILE A 1026 36.56 -7.01 -1.85
N GLY A 1027 37.61 -7.42 -2.58
CA GLY A 1027 37.90 -8.84 -2.85
C GLY A 1027 37.42 -9.37 -4.21
N GLN A 1028 36.77 -8.56 -5.05
CA GLN A 1028 36.47 -8.95 -6.44
C GLN A 1028 37.69 -8.83 -7.38
N THR A 1029 38.62 -7.92 -7.05
CA THR A 1029 39.89 -7.71 -7.77
C THR A 1029 41.04 -7.60 -6.78
N ASP A 1030 42.09 -8.42 -6.97
CA ASP A 1030 43.18 -8.59 -5.99
C ASP A 1030 44.06 -7.35 -5.79
N ASN A 1031 44.05 -6.41 -6.73
CA ASN A 1031 44.86 -5.19 -6.69
C ASN A 1031 44.17 -4.03 -5.94
N ILE A 1032 42.87 -4.10 -5.66
CA ILE A 1032 42.21 -3.12 -4.77
C ILE A 1032 42.50 -3.54 -3.33
N LYS A 1033 43.28 -2.73 -2.62
CA LYS A 1033 43.78 -3.07 -1.27
C LYS A 1033 43.04 -2.36 -0.14
N PHE A 1034 42.44 -1.21 -0.41
CA PHE A 1034 41.76 -0.43 0.62
C PHE A 1034 40.68 0.48 0.02
N PHE A 1035 39.60 0.69 0.78
CA PHE A 1035 38.56 1.67 0.45
C PHE A 1035 38.55 2.79 1.48
N LEU A 1036 38.66 4.02 1.00
CA LEU A 1036 38.63 5.23 1.82
C LEU A 1036 37.31 5.96 1.63
N SER A 1037 36.56 6.13 2.71
CA SER A 1037 35.24 6.78 2.66
C SER A 1037 35.36 8.31 2.65
N LYS A 1038 34.63 9.00 1.76
CA LYS A 1038 34.44 10.47 1.79
C LYS A 1038 33.43 10.84 2.89
N PRO A 1039 33.64 11.92 3.69
CA PRO A 1039 34.81 12.80 3.71
C PRO A 1039 35.98 12.20 4.51
N TYR A 1040 37.21 12.46 4.07
CA TYR A 1040 38.45 12.03 4.70
C TYR A 1040 39.38 13.23 4.95
N ASN A 1041 40.32 13.09 5.87
CA ASN A 1041 41.30 14.10 6.26
C ASN A 1041 42.72 13.58 6.07
N LYS A 1042 43.72 14.46 6.26
CA LYS A 1042 45.15 14.17 6.10
C LYS A 1042 45.60 12.90 6.84
N ASP A 1043 45.17 12.73 8.10
CA ASP A 1043 45.54 11.57 8.93
C ASP A 1043 44.89 10.26 8.46
N MET A 1044 43.67 10.31 7.94
CA MET A 1044 42.96 9.13 7.42
C MET A 1044 43.58 8.64 6.12
N VAL A 1045 43.90 9.55 5.19
CA VAL A 1045 44.57 9.20 3.92
C VAL A 1045 45.99 8.70 4.17
N GLY A 1046 46.75 9.38 5.04
CA GLY A 1046 48.12 8.98 5.36
C GLY A 1046 48.19 7.57 5.96
N ARG A 1047 47.26 7.23 6.86
CA ARG A 1047 47.13 5.87 7.41
C ARG A 1047 46.73 4.85 6.36
N ALA A 1048 45.73 5.16 5.51
CA ALA A 1048 45.31 4.25 4.44
C ALA A 1048 46.45 3.92 3.48
N ILE A 1049 47.28 4.90 3.13
CA ILE A 1049 48.45 4.69 2.28
C ILE A 1049 49.47 3.76 2.95
N ARG A 1050 49.79 3.98 4.24
CA ARG A 1050 50.72 3.09 4.96
C ARG A 1050 50.19 1.70 5.18
N ASP A 1051 48.90 1.57 5.50
CA ASP A 1051 48.29 0.26 5.69
C ASP A 1051 48.36 -0.58 4.41
N VAL A 1052 48.42 0.05 3.24
CA VAL A 1052 48.57 -0.64 1.95
C VAL A 1052 50.04 -0.87 1.56
N LEU A 1053 50.92 0.10 1.81
CA LEU A 1053 52.34 0.01 1.41
C LEU A 1053 53.23 -0.75 2.40
N ASP A 1054 52.97 -0.63 3.71
CA ASP A 1054 53.81 -1.21 4.77
C ASP A 1054 53.36 -2.62 5.20
N LYS A 1055 52.13 -3.04 4.85
CA LYS A 1055 51.71 -4.44 4.98
C LYS A 1055 52.32 -5.26 3.85
N GLU A 1056 53.52 -5.80 4.05
CA GLU A 1056 54.03 -6.91 3.24
C GLU A 1056 53.11 -8.13 3.41
N VAL A 1057 52.40 -8.47 2.31
CA VAL A 1057 51.85 -9.77 1.88
C VAL A 1057 51.04 -10.59 2.89
#